data_AF-A0A841BD89-F1
#
_entry.id   AF-A0A841BD89-F1
#
_cell.length_a   1.000
_cell.length_b   1.000
_cell.length_c   1.000
_cell.angle_alpha   90.00
_cell.angle_beta   90.00
_cell.angle_gamma   90.00
#
_symmetry.space_group_name_H-M   'P 1'
#
loop_
_entity.id
_entity.type
_entity.pdbx_description
1 polymer ?
#
loop_
_entity_poly.entity_id
_entity_poly.type
_entity_poly.pdbx_seq_one_letter_code
_entity_poly.pdbx_strand_id
1 'polypeptide(L)'
;MAWLSWVVPPLLAVVVGLETNAASEKLPSWVHVSAWPVLGVLTVLSIAVEFARRRKRDGRSDEARLSDAANALAAAVASQWSRELSGLLAGRALPQPWSTTGRPVLPPAEDVLGPAPVEAWGGLRRLFRRVRAGGSGAPVIDVLRRAAIRGDLDFHGDVDDLAALLPRLPHRQVILLGEPGAGKSVLAGRIALALCGKRAEDDPVPVLLPLSSWRVGEESVRDWIKRRLRADYASPDVERLVDADRLFALLDGVDELPPGLRIEAIRLLGASGLAMLVTTRGREYTDAVRTSRSVPAKALVVELRPIGGADVEKYLSAGLVDGDPRWVPVFKRLRDQPDGALRQVLRTPLMIDLARDRDPDDLLGFTDAERLEEFLLDGVVPAAYPGDRKDKAGRRLEFLAGHLRSQGTFEFAWWKLHRALPSPSRTVGIGIGLMAAALTSVAVWLMVLPTVAGAGEAVALSLAVGCVAGLIVGSLASASEDHEPRRITTRMRGRRLDLAARLGAGAMRGTALGVVIGVVAGVVDTADLTGPALLMGAASGAVFGVAYGLVGWLETPADLVRAASPAASLREDRTTKLVRLAVFGLPFGLSAGLVLGLVAGPRVGLLDGIGAGLLGVVVGLARGPHVWTRFVVARVVLALRGELPWRLMAFLGEAHRLCVLRANGGVYRFRHNLLQDRLAGGLPRKKAAEPVPARSPARSRTRRAVTLTLIVLFSGTGLGIGLPVAGGLQAKCGLTPFDRDIRYLRGGFTYECVGVTDGAYDFSGDGTGISKLIESQNTAAVTGSGSYVRVAVLAPLAPRTFDSRQIRHALRGVYLAQRRYNASHSLKVKVLLANEGSTQAHWAPVVDQLVRMSREEHPLVAVVGLGASTRNSVASTRTLAAHGIPMVAATASELRADGLFQVTPPSSEFAAALRRSWTGPAPEYVLTDEPSDGYVESLRKEFVSAWGVPEIRNGERRDLPGCPAAMLYAGRREGLIRLDDHFAAKCGLGSVTIGSVVTDLSWRTPDRTRSRLIYATPADPSGWSKAPESAPPGFGDFSKEYSGQFGEPPGDVFALLHHDAAEAAFAAIGAALGEKTPKTIAEVLRTVGVNGATGTFSFNRNGTPARKPIPVLTEPGRAPDRHPYLTR
;
A
#
# COMPACT_ATOMS: atom_id res chain seq x y z
N MET A 1 -21.30 -27.03 39.40
CA MET A 1 -20.20 -27.71 38.67
C MET A 1 -20.45 -29.21 38.43
N ALA A 2 -21.30 -29.91 39.20
CA ALA A 2 -21.66 -31.31 38.95
C ALA A 2 -22.55 -31.54 37.70
N TRP A 3 -23.23 -30.51 37.19
CA TRP A 3 -24.06 -30.63 35.98
C TRP A 3 -23.22 -30.84 34.69
N LEU A 4 -21.97 -30.35 34.68
CA LEU A 4 -21.06 -30.47 33.54
C LEU A 4 -20.51 -31.89 33.35
N SER A 5 -20.44 -32.71 34.40
CA SER A 5 -20.00 -34.11 34.27
C SER A 5 -21.07 -35.02 33.65
N TRP A 6 -22.35 -34.60 33.67
CA TRP A 6 -23.46 -35.33 33.05
C TRP A 6 -23.68 -34.94 31.58
N VAL A 7 -23.33 -33.71 31.21
CA VAL A 7 -23.60 -33.14 29.88
C VAL A 7 -22.45 -33.34 28.89
N VAL A 8 -21.21 -33.39 29.39
CA VAL A 8 -20.01 -33.49 28.54
C VAL A 8 -19.83 -34.88 27.90
N PRO A 9 -20.03 -36.02 28.60
CA PRO A 9 -19.93 -37.34 27.97
C PRO A 9 -20.93 -37.58 26.82
N PRO A 10 -22.23 -37.24 26.93
CA PRO A 10 -23.15 -37.37 25.79
C PRO A 10 -22.84 -36.38 24.66
N LEU A 11 -22.35 -35.17 24.95
CA LEU A 11 -21.87 -34.25 23.90
C LEU A 11 -20.64 -34.78 23.16
N LEU A 12 -19.70 -35.42 23.86
CA LEU A 12 -18.56 -36.08 23.23
C LEU A 12 -19.00 -37.30 22.40
N ALA A 13 -19.99 -38.06 22.87
CA ALA A 13 -20.57 -39.17 22.11
C ALA A 13 -21.31 -38.68 20.84
N VAL A 14 -21.99 -37.52 20.91
CA VAL A 14 -22.60 -36.86 19.75
C VAL A 14 -21.55 -36.34 18.78
N VAL A 15 -20.44 -35.78 19.27
CA VAL A 15 -19.31 -35.30 18.43
C VAL A 15 -18.60 -36.47 17.73
N VAL A 16 -18.36 -37.58 18.44
CA VAL A 16 -17.78 -38.80 17.84
C VAL A 16 -18.77 -39.49 16.89
N GLY A 17 -20.07 -39.44 17.19
CA GLY A 17 -21.14 -39.89 16.29
C GLY A 17 -21.28 -39.04 15.03
N LEU A 18 -21.01 -37.73 15.12
CA LEU A 18 -20.98 -36.80 13.99
C LEU A 18 -19.72 -36.97 13.14
N GLU A 19 -18.55 -37.22 13.74
CA GLU A 19 -17.33 -37.55 12.99
C GLU A 19 -17.44 -38.89 12.24
N THR A 20 -18.09 -39.89 12.83
CA THR A 20 -18.28 -41.20 12.17
C THR A 20 -19.35 -41.18 11.07
N ASN A 21 -20.39 -40.33 11.17
CA ASN A 21 -21.36 -40.13 10.09
C ASN A 21 -20.89 -39.15 8.99
N ALA A 22 -19.95 -38.24 9.29
CA ALA A 22 -19.41 -37.26 8.33
C ALA A 22 -18.52 -37.86 7.23
N ALA A 23 -18.21 -39.16 7.31
CA ALA A 23 -17.56 -39.92 6.23
C ALA A 23 -18.57 -40.52 5.21
N SER A 24 -19.87 -40.33 5.38
CA SER A 24 -20.90 -40.81 4.44
C SER A 24 -21.42 -39.67 3.53
N GLU A 25 -21.46 -39.92 2.21
CA GLU A 25 -21.74 -38.96 1.11
C GLU A 25 -23.15 -38.32 1.09
N LYS A 26 -23.91 -38.26 2.20
CA LYS A 26 -25.33 -37.90 2.18
C LYS A 26 -25.76 -36.67 3.01
N LEU A 27 -24.86 -35.71 3.28
CA LEU A 27 -25.24 -34.46 3.96
C LEU A 27 -25.15 -33.21 3.05
N PRO A 28 -26.09 -32.25 3.15
CA PRO A 28 -26.07 -31.01 2.35
C PRO A 28 -24.86 -30.11 2.65
N SER A 29 -24.30 -29.48 1.62
CA SER A 29 -23.04 -28.72 1.64
C SER A 29 -22.97 -27.56 2.65
N TRP A 30 -24.10 -27.02 3.11
CA TRP A 30 -24.13 -25.93 4.09
C TRP A 30 -23.80 -26.36 5.53
N VAL A 31 -23.93 -27.67 5.84
CA VAL A 31 -23.55 -28.24 7.15
C VAL A 31 -22.02 -28.30 7.30
N HIS A 32 -21.29 -28.51 6.20
CA HIS A 32 -19.82 -28.47 6.20
C HIS A 32 -19.25 -27.06 6.44
N VAL A 33 -19.98 -26.00 6.11
CA VAL A 33 -19.49 -24.61 6.21
C VAL A 33 -19.67 -24.04 7.63
N SER A 34 -20.59 -24.59 8.43
CA SER A 34 -20.96 -24.08 9.75
C SER A 34 -20.41 -24.89 10.94
N ALA A 35 -19.98 -26.13 10.73
CA ALA A 35 -19.47 -27.00 11.81
C ALA A 35 -18.05 -26.65 12.30
N TRP A 36 -17.15 -26.24 11.40
CA TRP A 36 -15.75 -25.95 11.73
C TRP A 36 -15.52 -24.74 12.67
N PRO A 37 -16.25 -23.62 12.53
CA PRO A 37 -16.12 -22.48 13.44
C PRO A 37 -16.52 -22.80 14.88
N VAL A 38 -17.58 -23.61 15.06
CA VAL A 38 -18.08 -24.01 16.39
C VAL A 38 -17.10 -24.96 17.08
N LEU A 39 -16.51 -25.90 16.33
CA LEU A 39 -15.46 -26.80 16.83
C LEU A 39 -14.20 -26.03 17.27
N GLY A 40 -13.82 -24.99 16.51
CA GLY A 40 -12.70 -24.11 16.85
C GLY A 40 -12.91 -23.33 18.15
N VAL A 41 -14.13 -22.83 18.39
CA VAL A 41 -14.48 -22.11 19.63
C VAL A 41 -14.45 -23.03 20.86
N LEU A 42 -14.99 -24.24 20.76
CA LEU A 42 -15.02 -25.22 21.87
C LEU A 42 -13.62 -25.76 22.22
N THR A 43 -12.74 -25.90 21.23
CA THR A 43 -11.34 -26.30 21.44
C THR A 43 -10.55 -25.20 22.16
N VAL A 44 -10.75 -23.95 21.77
CA VAL A 44 -10.13 -22.78 22.42
C VAL A 44 -10.62 -22.63 23.87
N LEU A 45 -11.90 -22.87 24.15
CA LEU A 45 -12.44 -22.85 25.51
C LEU A 45 -11.84 -23.96 26.39
N SER A 46 -11.69 -25.17 25.84
CA SER A 46 -11.11 -26.32 26.56
C SER A 46 -9.62 -26.10 26.90
N ILE A 47 -8.87 -25.48 25.99
CA ILE A 47 -7.46 -25.10 26.22
C ILE A 47 -7.37 -23.99 27.28
N ALA A 48 -8.27 -23.00 27.27
CA ALA A 48 -8.30 -21.92 28.26
C ALA A 48 -8.57 -22.43 29.69
N VAL A 49 -9.43 -23.44 29.85
CA VAL A 49 -9.75 -24.07 31.14
C VAL A 49 -8.57 -24.90 31.66
N GLU A 50 -7.85 -25.62 30.79
CA GLU A 50 -6.66 -26.37 31.17
C GLU A 50 -5.47 -25.44 31.51
N PHE A 51 -5.45 -24.24 30.95
CA PHE A 51 -4.44 -23.21 31.23
C PHE A 51 -4.64 -22.52 32.59
N ALA A 52 -5.89 -22.36 33.03
CA ALA A 52 -6.21 -21.85 34.37
C ALA A 52 -5.66 -22.78 35.48
N ARG A 53 -5.59 -24.09 35.22
CA ARG A 53 -5.03 -25.09 36.15
C ARG A 53 -3.50 -25.01 36.29
N ARG A 54 -2.77 -24.58 35.25
CA ARG A 54 -1.29 -24.53 35.25
C ARG A 54 -0.69 -23.27 35.89
N ARG A 55 -1.49 -22.23 36.12
CA ARG A 55 -1.07 -20.93 36.70
C ARG A 55 -0.59 -21.01 38.16
N LYS A 56 -0.74 -22.17 38.84
CA LYS A 56 -0.50 -22.32 40.29
C LYS A 56 0.84 -22.99 40.65
N ARG A 57 1.77 -23.17 39.70
CA ARG A 57 2.96 -24.02 39.90
C ARG A 57 4.23 -23.44 39.28
N ASP A 58 4.86 -22.45 39.92
CA ASP A 58 6.28 -22.11 39.67
C ASP A 58 6.91 -21.52 40.95
N GLY A 59 7.67 -22.35 41.67
CA GLY A 59 8.26 -22.05 42.99
C GLY A 59 9.77 -21.78 42.92
N ARG A 60 10.18 -20.51 43.01
CA ARG A 60 11.53 -20.07 43.42
C ARG A 60 11.35 -18.98 44.49
N SER A 61 12.18 -18.97 45.53
CA SER A 61 12.11 -17.96 46.60
C SER A 61 12.40 -16.56 46.06
N ASP A 62 11.66 -15.56 46.52
CA ASP A 62 11.74 -14.18 46.01
C ASP A 62 13.06 -13.48 46.35
N GLU A 63 13.77 -13.95 47.37
CA GLU A 63 15.04 -13.38 47.85
C GLU A 63 16.23 -13.68 46.92
N ALA A 64 16.30 -14.89 46.36
CA ALA A 64 17.34 -15.26 45.39
C ALA A 64 17.23 -14.43 44.09
N ARG A 65 16.00 -14.11 43.67
CA ARG A 65 15.74 -13.26 42.49
C ARG A 65 16.20 -11.82 42.72
N LEU A 66 16.06 -11.32 43.94
CA LEU A 66 16.49 -9.96 44.31
C LEU A 66 18.02 -9.84 44.31
N SER A 67 18.74 -10.84 44.83
CA SER A 67 20.22 -10.85 44.83
C SER A 67 20.79 -10.89 43.40
N ASP A 68 20.25 -11.76 42.54
CA ASP A 68 20.65 -11.85 41.12
C ASP A 68 20.46 -10.52 40.37
N ALA A 69 19.32 -9.86 40.60
CA ALA A 69 19.01 -8.57 39.98
C ALA A 69 19.97 -7.45 40.47
N ALA A 70 20.32 -7.45 41.75
CA ALA A 70 21.27 -6.49 42.33
C ALA A 70 22.69 -6.69 41.77
N ASN A 71 23.14 -7.94 41.64
CA ASN A 71 24.45 -8.26 41.09
C ASN A 71 24.56 -7.91 39.60
N ALA A 72 23.53 -8.19 38.81
CA ALA A 72 23.48 -7.78 37.40
C ALA A 72 23.52 -6.25 37.24
N LEU A 73 22.81 -5.52 38.10
CA LEU A 73 22.81 -4.05 38.09
C LEU A 73 24.21 -3.50 38.44
N ALA A 74 24.86 -4.01 39.49
CA ALA A 74 26.19 -3.57 39.88
C ALA A 74 27.25 -3.79 38.78
N ALA A 75 27.20 -4.94 38.11
CA ALA A 75 28.09 -5.22 36.98
C ALA A 75 27.88 -4.25 35.80
N ALA A 76 26.61 -3.90 35.51
CA ALA A 76 26.28 -2.93 34.46
C ALA A 76 26.81 -1.52 34.78
N VAL A 77 26.61 -1.06 36.02
CA VAL A 77 27.14 0.23 36.50
C VAL A 77 28.66 0.26 36.40
N ALA A 78 29.36 -0.77 36.90
CA ALA A 78 30.82 -0.83 36.87
C ALA A 78 31.37 -0.81 35.44
N SER A 79 30.74 -1.55 34.52
CA SER A 79 31.12 -1.59 33.11
C SER A 79 30.89 -0.26 32.37
N GLN A 80 29.84 0.49 32.72
CA GLN A 80 29.60 1.81 32.15
C GLN A 80 30.67 2.81 32.60
N TRP A 81 30.83 2.97 33.91
CA TRP A 81 31.70 4.01 34.47
C TRP A 81 33.19 3.74 34.26
N SER A 82 33.61 2.48 34.20
CA SER A 82 34.98 2.13 33.81
C SER A 82 35.31 2.57 32.38
N ARG A 83 34.35 2.45 31.45
CA ARG A 83 34.51 2.94 30.07
C ARG A 83 34.48 4.46 29.98
N GLU A 84 33.52 5.12 30.64
CA GLU A 84 33.41 6.58 30.62
C GLU A 84 34.63 7.27 31.24
N LEU A 85 35.20 6.70 32.31
CA LEU A 85 36.37 7.24 32.99
C LEU A 85 37.70 6.72 32.44
N SER A 86 37.70 5.75 31.52
CA SER A 86 38.94 5.15 30.99
C SER A 86 39.91 6.19 30.41
N GLY A 87 39.42 7.15 29.61
CA GLY A 87 40.25 8.22 29.05
C GLY A 87 40.72 9.27 30.06
N LEU A 88 40.01 9.44 31.17
CA LEU A 88 40.36 10.36 32.26
C LEU A 88 41.34 9.73 33.26
N LEU A 89 41.26 8.42 33.45
CA LEU A 89 42.08 7.63 34.38
C LEU A 89 43.31 6.99 33.71
N ALA A 90 43.38 7.01 32.38
CA ALA A 90 44.59 6.64 31.63
C ALA A 90 45.76 7.61 31.88
N GLY A 91 45.47 8.85 32.29
CA GLY A 91 46.42 9.77 32.92
C GLY A 91 46.38 9.69 34.45
N ARG A 92 47.43 10.17 35.14
CA ARG A 92 47.42 10.26 36.61
C ARG A 92 46.25 11.14 37.05
N ALA A 93 45.22 10.56 37.67
CA ALA A 93 44.05 11.32 38.11
C ALA A 93 44.42 12.47 39.05
N LEU A 94 43.90 13.67 38.79
CA LEU A 94 44.06 14.82 39.70
C LEU A 94 43.46 14.48 41.09
N PRO A 95 44.13 14.88 42.18
CA PRO A 95 43.55 14.74 43.51
C PRO A 95 42.28 15.58 43.62
N GLN A 96 41.26 15.02 44.27
CA GLN A 96 39.99 15.71 44.54
C GLN A 96 39.79 15.79 46.06
N PRO A 97 40.56 16.65 46.75
CA PRO A 97 40.43 16.80 48.18
C PRO A 97 39.05 17.35 48.54
N TRP A 98 38.49 16.87 49.63
CA TRP A 98 37.23 17.35 50.18
C TRP A 98 37.38 17.62 51.67
N SER A 99 36.51 18.49 52.19
CA SER A 99 36.34 18.70 53.62
C SER A 99 34.85 18.84 53.94
N THR A 100 34.45 18.74 55.20
CA THR A 100 33.14 19.21 55.63
C THR A 100 32.96 20.68 55.28
N THR A 101 31.75 21.10 54.90
CA THR A 101 31.49 22.49 54.50
C THR A 101 31.56 23.42 55.71
N GLY A 102 32.19 24.58 55.54
CA GLY A 102 32.13 25.69 56.49
C GLY A 102 30.94 26.63 56.25
N ARG A 103 30.06 26.31 55.28
CA ARG A 103 28.88 27.11 54.96
C ARG A 103 27.77 26.88 56.01
N PRO A 104 26.87 27.85 56.26
CA PRO A 104 25.78 27.72 57.23
C PRO A 104 24.62 26.84 56.71
N VAL A 105 24.96 25.64 56.26
CA VAL A 105 24.06 24.65 55.65
C VAL A 105 24.33 23.23 56.17
N LEU A 106 25.28 23.08 57.08
CA LEU A 106 25.60 21.82 57.74
C LEU A 106 24.62 21.62 58.92
N PRO A 107 23.89 20.49 59.00
CA PRO A 107 23.06 20.17 60.15
C PRO A 107 23.88 19.93 61.42
N PRO A 108 23.24 19.99 62.61
CA PRO A 108 23.88 19.58 63.87
C PRO A 108 24.46 18.16 63.81
N ALA A 109 25.58 17.93 64.50
CA ALA A 109 26.27 16.64 64.50
C ALA A 109 25.39 15.46 64.96
N GLU A 110 24.48 15.71 65.89
CA GLU A 110 23.51 14.75 66.42
C GLU A 110 22.52 14.24 65.36
N ASP A 111 22.09 15.09 64.44
CA ASP A 111 21.15 14.73 63.37
C ASP A 111 21.84 13.93 62.25
N VAL A 112 23.14 14.17 62.03
CA VAL A 112 23.95 13.49 61.00
C VAL A 112 24.47 12.13 61.49
N LEU A 113 24.89 12.05 62.76
CA LEU A 113 25.47 10.85 63.37
C LEU A 113 24.45 9.99 64.12
N GLY A 114 23.21 10.48 64.29
CA GLY A 114 22.11 9.82 64.99
C GLY A 114 22.32 9.79 66.51
N PRO A 115 21.27 9.42 67.29
CA PRO A 115 21.40 9.25 68.73
C PRO A 115 22.32 8.05 68.99
N ALA A 116 23.54 8.29 69.45
CA ALA A 116 24.46 7.21 69.79
C ALA A 116 24.13 6.64 71.18
N PRO A 117 23.96 5.31 71.33
CA PRO A 117 24.47 4.62 72.50
C PRO A 117 25.90 4.20 72.19
N VAL A 118 26.85 4.71 72.97
CA VAL A 118 28.29 4.38 72.94
C VAL A 118 28.56 2.85 72.99
N GLU A 119 27.57 2.05 73.37
CA GLU A 119 27.65 0.59 73.50
C GLU A 119 27.40 -0.19 72.19
N ALA A 120 26.60 0.31 71.25
CA ALA A 120 26.28 -0.39 69.99
C ALA A 120 27.51 -0.51 69.06
N TRP A 121 28.41 0.47 69.10
CA TRP A 121 29.69 0.45 68.39
C TRP A 121 30.72 -0.50 69.04
N GLY A 122 30.43 -1.03 70.24
CA GLY A 122 31.26 -1.99 70.96
C GLY A 122 31.25 -3.40 70.35
N GLY A 123 30.16 -3.79 69.66
CA GLY A 123 30.04 -5.09 68.99
C GLY A 123 31.04 -5.29 67.85
N LEU A 124 31.48 -4.21 67.20
CA LEU A 124 32.51 -4.28 66.15
C LEU A 124 33.92 -4.60 66.68
N ARG A 125 34.19 -4.50 68.00
CA ARG A 125 35.51 -4.86 68.58
C ARG A 125 35.97 -6.28 68.23
N ARG A 126 35.04 -7.22 67.99
CA ARG A 126 35.38 -8.61 67.63
C ARG A 126 35.69 -8.80 66.14
N LEU A 127 35.12 -7.97 65.26
CA LEU A 127 35.42 -7.99 63.83
C LEU A 127 36.78 -7.31 63.52
N PHE A 128 37.16 -6.32 64.34
CA PHE A 128 38.38 -5.52 64.15
C PHE A 128 39.71 -6.20 64.48
N ARG A 129 39.71 -7.45 64.94
CA ARG A 129 40.97 -8.19 65.18
C ARG A 129 41.53 -8.86 63.91
N ARG A 130 40.79 -8.89 62.78
CA ARG A 130 41.22 -9.56 61.54
C ARG A 130 41.60 -8.65 60.35
N VAL A 131 41.37 -7.34 60.40
CA VAL A 131 41.62 -6.44 59.24
C VAL A 131 42.96 -5.68 59.37
N ARG A 132 43.96 -6.27 60.04
CA ARG A 132 45.28 -5.63 60.25
C ARG A 132 46.25 -5.80 59.06
N ALA A 133 45.78 -6.24 57.90
CA ALA A 133 46.64 -6.49 56.75
C ALA A 133 46.05 -5.85 55.48
N GLY A 134 46.60 -4.69 55.10
CA GLY A 134 46.46 -4.10 53.76
C GLY A 134 45.63 -2.82 53.65
N GLY A 135 46.30 -1.67 53.69
CA GLY A 135 45.76 -0.37 53.26
C GLY A 135 45.36 0.57 54.40
N SER A 136 45.67 1.86 54.22
CA SER A 136 45.57 3.01 55.14
C SER A 136 44.16 3.36 55.68
N GLY A 137 43.22 2.42 55.79
CA GLY A 137 41.83 2.65 56.23
C GLY A 137 41.61 2.84 57.73
N ALA A 138 42.67 3.02 58.52
CA ALA A 138 42.59 3.23 59.98
C ALA A 138 42.09 4.61 60.47
N PRO A 139 42.23 5.75 59.75
CA PRO A 139 41.94 7.06 60.34
C PRO A 139 40.44 7.40 60.40
N VAL A 140 39.62 7.00 59.44
CA VAL A 140 38.21 7.44 59.35
C VAL A 140 37.36 6.94 60.52
N ILE A 141 37.61 5.73 61.03
CA ILE A 141 36.83 5.14 62.14
C ILE A 141 37.16 5.81 63.47
N ASP A 142 38.43 6.09 63.74
CA ASP A 142 38.85 6.84 64.94
C ASP A 142 38.44 8.32 64.86
N VAL A 143 38.31 8.87 63.66
CA VAL A 143 37.79 10.22 63.41
C VAL A 143 36.27 10.27 63.66
N LEU A 144 35.48 9.31 63.14
CA LEU A 144 34.04 9.21 63.44
C LEU A 144 33.75 9.00 64.93
N ARG A 145 34.57 8.19 65.60
CA ARG A 145 34.47 7.97 67.04
C ARG A 145 34.77 9.24 67.85
N ARG A 146 35.81 10.00 67.47
CA ARG A 146 36.16 11.27 68.12
C ARG A 146 35.12 12.36 67.83
N ALA A 147 34.56 12.40 66.63
CA ALA A 147 33.48 13.30 66.23
C ALA A 147 32.20 13.05 67.04
N ALA A 148 31.79 11.79 67.20
CA ALA A 148 30.64 11.42 68.04
C ALA A 148 30.82 11.76 69.54
N ILE A 149 32.07 11.86 70.02
CA ILE A 149 32.40 12.23 71.41
C ILE A 149 32.50 13.75 71.59
N ARG A 150 33.02 14.49 70.59
CA ARG A 150 33.24 15.94 70.66
C ARG A 150 32.09 16.78 70.09
N GLY A 151 31.16 16.16 69.36
CA GLY A 151 30.06 16.85 68.69
C GLY A 151 30.49 17.68 67.47
N ASP A 152 31.67 17.42 66.90
CA ASP A 152 32.23 18.19 65.79
C ASP A 152 32.36 17.33 64.52
N LEU A 153 31.97 17.88 63.36
CA LEU A 153 31.91 17.22 62.06
C LEU A 153 33.11 17.60 61.16
N ASP A 154 34.31 17.84 61.70
CA ASP A 154 35.49 18.19 60.89
C ASP A 154 36.12 16.97 60.20
N PHE A 155 35.60 16.63 59.01
CA PHE A 155 36.12 15.56 58.16
C PHE A 155 36.84 16.13 56.95
N HIS A 156 37.95 15.51 56.56
CA HIS A 156 38.67 15.82 55.33
C HIS A 156 39.34 14.56 54.78
N GLY A 157 39.58 14.52 53.47
CA GLY A 157 40.21 13.38 52.84
C GLY A 157 40.15 13.44 51.32
N ASP A 158 40.36 12.29 50.69
CA ASP A 158 40.25 12.09 49.25
C ASP A 158 39.07 11.20 48.84
N VAL A 159 39.00 10.84 47.57
CA VAL A 159 37.91 10.04 47.01
C VAL A 159 37.72 8.69 47.72
N ASP A 160 38.81 8.03 48.09
CA ASP A 160 38.78 6.71 48.72
C ASP A 160 38.31 6.84 50.17
N ASP A 161 38.68 7.92 50.86
CA ASP A 161 38.18 8.25 52.20
C ASP A 161 36.67 8.50 52.21
N LEU A 162 36.16 9.26 51.23
CA LEU A 162 34.73 9.54 51.11
C LEU A 162 33.94 8.27 50.77
N ALA A 163 34.43 7.45 49.83
CA ALA A 163 33.80 6.18 49.48
C ALA A 163 33.77 5.20 50.67
N ALA A 164 34.80 5.22 51.53
CA ALA A 164 34.81 4.44 52.76
C ALA A 164 33.85 5.00 53.83
N LEU A 165 33.64 6.31 53.89
CA LEU A 165 32.76 6.96 54.85
C LEU A 165 31.27 6.69 54.58
N LEU A 166 30.85 6.72 53.31
CA LEU A 166 29.42 6.69 52.91
C LEU A 166 28.60 5.52 53.52
N PRO A 167 29.03 4.24 53.46
CA PRO A 167 28.23 3.12 53.98
C PRO A 167 28.10 3.12 55.50
N ARG A 168 28.97 3.86 56.20
CA ARG A 168 29.10 3.90 57.67
C ARG A 168 28.26 5.00 58.33
N LEU A 169 27.70 5.92 57.55
CA LEU A 169 26.79 6.94 58.06
C LEU A 169 25.42 6.31 58.39
N PRO A 170 24.78 6.65 59.53
CA PRO A 170 23.50 6.06 59.95
C PRO A 170 22.39 6.26 58.92
N HIS A 171 22.33 7.44 58.31
CA HIS A 171 21.31 7.80 57.33
C HIS A 171 21.79 7.66 55.88
N ARG A 172 23.08 7.39 55.64
CA ARG A 172 23.68 7.21 54.31
C ARG A 172 23.34 8.33 53.32
N GLN A 173 23.19 9.56 53.82
CA GLN A 173 22.87 10.76 53.05
C GLN A 173 24.04 11.73 53.05
N VAL A 174 24.52 12.12 51.87
CA VAL A 174 25.61 13.08 51.70
C VAL A 174 25.27 14.11 50.63
N ILE A 175 25.63 15.36 50.86
CA ILE A 175 25.53 16.43 49.88
C ILE A 175 26.94 16.91 49.55
N LEU A 176 27.34 16.73 48.29
CA LEU A 176 28.64 17.09 47.77
C LEU A 176 28.56 18.44 47.05
N LEU A 177 29.11 19.46 47.70
CA LEU A 177 29.25 20.81 47.17
C LEU A 177 30.54 20.97 46.38
N GLY A 178 30.51 21.84 45.39
CA GLY A 178 31.73 22.25 44.69
C GLY A 178 31.45 23.30 43.63
N GLU A 179 32.48 24.09 43.32
CA GLU A 179 32.40 25.11 42.27
C GLU A 179 32.23 24.49 40.86
N PRO A 180 31.80 25.27 39.85
CA PRO A 180 31.81 24.82 38.46
C PRO A 180 33.19 24.28 38.06
N GLY A 181 33.23 23.14 37.35
CA GLY A 181 34.50 22.52 36.94
C GLY A 181 35.29 21.78 38.05
N ALA A 182 34.85 21.79 39.31
CA ALA A 182 35.53 21.12 40.44
C ALA A 182 35.60 19.57 40.34
N GLY A 183 34.92 18.97 39.35
CA GLY A 183 34.94 17.53 39.12
C GLY A 183 33.93 16.71 39.95
N LYS A 184 32.83 17.31 40.40
CA LYS A 184 31.75 16.64 41.16
C LYS A 184 31.23 15.36 40.48
N SER A 185 30.91 15.41 39.18
CA SER A 185 30.44 14.24 38.42
C SER A 185 31.51 13.16 38.28
N VAL A 186 32.78 13.56 38.10
CA VAL A 186 33.92 12.63 38.04
C VAL A 186 34.12 11.95 39.39
N LEU A 187 34.02 12.70 40.49
CA LEU A 187 34.09 12.17 41.84
C LEU A 187 32.94 11.18 42.10
N ALA A 188 31.71 11.53 41.74
CA ALA A 188 30.56 10.64 41.88
C ALA A 188 30.73 9.33 41.08
N GLY A 189 31.25 9.40 39.84
CA GLY A 189 31.58 8.21 39.05
C GLY A 189 32.70 7.35 39.67
N ARG A 190 33.75 7.98 40.22
CA ARG A 190 34.82 7.28 40.95
C ARG A 190 34.30 6.60 42.23
N ILE A 191 33.42 7.26 42.97
CA ILE A 191 32.73 6.70 44.14
C ILE A 191 31.87 5.51 43.72
N ALA A 192 31.13 5.60 42.60
CA ALA A 192 30.34 4.48 42.07
C ALA A 192 31.21 3.25 41.81
N LEU A 193 32.38 3.45 41.16
CA LEU A 193 33.34 2.37 40.90
C LEU A 193 33.94 1.80 42.19
N ALA A 194 34.34 2.65 43.13
CA ALA A 194 34.91 2.24 44.41
C ALA A 194 33.91 1.43 45.25
N LEU A 195 32.64 1.85 45.29
CA LEU A 195 31.56 1.15 45.98
C LEU A 195 31.20 -0.17 45.28
N CYS A 196 31.12 -0.20 43.95
CA CYS A 196 30.89 -1.45 43.20
C CYS A 196 32.01 -2.48 43.41
N GLY A 197 33.27 -2.04 43.45
CA GLY A 197 34.43 -2.92 43.61
C GLY A 197 34.56 -3.56 44.99
N LYS A 198 33.95 -2.97 46.03
CA LYS A 198 34.03 -3.42 47.43
C LYS A 198 32.68 -3.93 47.98
N ARG A 199 31.67 -4.11 47.12
CA ARG A 199 30.28 -4.44 47.47
C ARG A 199 30.12 -5.89 47.95
N ALA A 200 29.48 -6.12 49.09
CA ALA A 200 28.98 -7.44 49.52
C ALA A 200 27.60 -7.77 48.92
N GLU A 201 27.15 -9.02 49.02
CA GLU A 201 25.93 -9.50 48.34
C GLU A 201 24.67 -8.68 48.70
N ASP A 202 24.54 -8.26 49.96
CA ASP A 202 23.41 -7.48 50.48
C ASP A 202 23.60 -5.96 50.42
N ASP A 203 24.80 -5.48 50.08
CA ASP A 203 25.08 -4.05 50.04
C ASP A 203 24.27 -3.35 48.93
N PRO A 204 23.82 -2.10 49.17
CA PRO A 204 23.12 -1.32 48.17
C PRO A 204 23.98 -1.10 46.92
N VAL A 205 23.34 -1.16 45.75
CA VAL A 205 24.02 -0.95 44.47
C VAL A 205 24.14 0.56 44.20
N PRO A 206 25.35 1.11 44.01
CA PRO A 206 25.51 2.52 43.67
C PRO A 206 25.04 2.78 42.25
N VAL A 207 24.17 3.76 42.05
CA VAL A 207 23.62 4.12 40.73
C VAL A 207 23.74 5.62 40.52
N LEU A 208 24.50 6.05 39.49
CA LEU A 208 24.63 7.46 39.13
C LEU A 208 23.49 7.90 38.21
N LEU A 209 22.69 8.86 38.65
CA LEU A 209 21.49 9.36 37.98
C LEU A 209 21.52 10.89 37.88
N PRO A 210 21.34 11.48 36.69
CA PRO A 210 21.33 12.94 36.53
C PRO A 210 19.98 13.53 36.92
N LEU A 211 20.00 14.43 37.92
CA LEU A 211 18.81 15.04 38.52
C LEU A 211 17.98 15.88 37.55
N SER A 212 18.61 16.43 36.51
CA SER A 212 17.94 17.24 35.48
C SER A 212 16.79 16.54 34.75
N SER A 213 16.69 15.21 34.85
CA SER A 213 15.63 14.39 34.26
C SER A 213 14.41 14.15 35.18
N TRP A 214 14.46 14.63 36.41
CA TRP A 214 13.38 14.47 37.39
C TRP A 214 12.30 15.54 37.19
N ARG A 215 11.04 15.10 37.08
CA ARG A 215 9.87 16.00 37.00
C ARG A 215 9.37 16.33 38.41
N VAL A 216 10.09 17.24 39.05
CA VAL A 216 9.82 17.70 40.42
C VAL A 216 8.37 18.19 40.53
N GLY A 217 7.60 17.60 41.45
CA GLY A 217 6.19 17.94 41.69
C GLY A 217 5.17 17.13 40.88
N GLU A 218 5.57 16.49 39.77
CA GLU A 218 4.72 15.59 38.98
C GLU A 218 4.95 14.11 39.30
N GLU A 219 6.17 13.74 39.72
CA GLU A 219 6.61 12.36 39.94
C GLU A 219 7.41 12.26 41.25
N SER A 220 7.19 11.20 42.02
CA SER A 220 7.96 10.94 43.25
C SER A 220 9.43 10.59 42.92
N VAL A 221 10.36 10.85 43.85
CA VAL A 221 11.78 10.50 43.63
C VAL A 221 11.97 8.99 43.43
N ARG A 222 11.19 8.15 44.13
CA ARG A 222 11.26 6.68 43.98
C ARG A 222 10.73 6.25 42.61
N ASP A 223 9.62 6.83 42.14
CA ASP A 223 9.09 6.52 40.81
C ASP A 223 10.02 6.99 39.69
N TRP A 224 10.63 8.16 39.87
CA TRP A 224 11.66 8.68 38.99
C TRP A 224 12.88 7.76 38.92
N ILE A 225 13.39 7.29 40.07
CA ILE A 225 14.49 6.32 40.12
C ILE A 225 14.05 5.01 39.45
N LYS A 226 12.84 4.51 39.69
CA LYS A 226 12.32 3.31 39.01
C LYS A 226 12.31 3.51 37.49
N ARG A 227 11.77 4.64 37.01
CA ARG A 227 11.76 5.00 35.59
C ARG A 227 13.18 5.11 35.04
N ARG A 228 14.10 5.70 35.81
CA ARG A 228 15.50 5.86 35.41
C ARG A 228 16.32 4.60 35.51
N LEU A 229 16.01 3.61 36.32
CA LEU A 229 16.69 2.32 36.30
C LEU A 229 16.17 1.42 35.18
N ARG A 230 14.87 1.49 34.88
CA ARG A 230 14.25 0.82 33.71
C ARG A 230 14.71 1.41 32.40
N ALA A 231 14.89 2.75 32.38
CA ALA A 231 15.81 3.38 31.46
C ALA A 231 17.19 2.80 31.79
N ASP A 232 18.07 3.47 32.55
CA ASP A 232 19.55 3.50 32.58
C ASP A 232 20.29 2.19 32.91
N TYR A 233 19.60 1.11 33.32
CA TYR A 233 20.21 -0.23 33.37
C TYR A 233 19.32 -1.41 32.92
N ALA A 234 18.05 -1.16 32.56
CA ALA A 234 17.09 -2.15 32.04
C ALA A 234 16.96 -3.44 32.87
N SER A 235 16.95 -3.29 34.19
CA SER A 235 16.71 -4.36 35.16
C SER A 235 15.22 -4.75 35.16
N PRO A 236 14.87 -6.06 35.15
CA PRO A 236 13.48 -6.52 35.14
C PRO A 236 12.80 -6.47 36.52
N ASP A 237 13.55 -6.31 37.61
CA ASP A 237 13.08 -6.35 39.00
C ASP A 237 13.25 -4.99 39.72
N VAL A 238 13.11 -3.88 38.98
CA VAL A 238 13.36 -2.51 39.48
C VAL A 238 12.46 -2.14 40.65
N GLU A 239 11.20 -2.56 40.61
CA GLU A 239 10.24 -2.35 41.69
C GLU A 239 10.78 -2.93 42.99
N ARG A 240 11.22 -4.19 42.95
CA ARG A 240 11.76 -4.89 44.12
C ARG A 240 13.07 -4.28 44.61
N LEU A 241 13.97 -3.87 43.71
CA LEU A 241 15.25 -3.24 44.08
C LEU A 241 15.05 -1.89 44.79
N VAL A 242 14.09 -1.09 44.32
CA VAL A 242 13.78 0.22 44.91
C VAL A 242 12.96 0.08 46.19
N ASP A 243 12.01 -0.86 46.24
CA ASP A 243 11.13 -1.05 47.39
C ASP A 243 11.83 -1.79 48.55
N ALA A 244 12.86 -2.59 48.27
CA ALA A 244 13.69 -3.26 49.28
C ALA A 244 14.95 -2.44 49.69
N ASP A 245 15.02 -1.15 49.35
CA ASP A 245 16.12 -0.22 49.66
C ASP A 245 17.53 -0.76 49.30
N ARG A 246 17.63 -1.55 48.21
CA ARG A 246 18.88 -2.16 47.72
C ARG A 246 19.72 -1.22 46.84
N LEU A 247 19.52 0.09 46.94
CA LEU A 247 20.14 1.09 46.06
C LEU A 247 20.81 2.21 46.86
N PHE A 248 21.97 2.66 46.35
CA PHE A 248 22.62 3.88 46.79
C PHE A 248 22.58 4.89 45.63
N ALA A 249 21.71 5.90 45.74
CA ALA A 249 21.45 6.82 44.67
C ALA A 249 22.49 7.96 44.63
N LEU A 250 23.38 7.92 43.64
CA LEU A 250 24.29 9.02 43.36
C LEU A 250 23.56 9.99 42.41
N LEU A 251 23.10 11.11 42.94
CA LEU A 251 22.24 12.07 42.25
C LEU A 251 23.07 13.28 41.79
N ASP A 252 23.35 13.37 40.49
CA ASP A 252 24.25 14.38 39.95
C ASP A 252 23.48 15.61 39.44
N GLY A 253 23.78 16.79 39.99
CA GLY A 253 23.44 18.09 39.40
C GLY A 253 22.10 18.71 39.82
N VAL A 254 21.88 18.97 41.12
CA VAL A 254 20.72 19.80 41.56
C VAL A 254 20.74 21.19 40.90
N ASP A 255 21.94 21.73 40.68
CA ASP A 255 22.16 23.01 40.00
C ASP A 255 21.66 23.04 38.55
N GLU A 256 21.41 21.87 37.96
CA GLU A 256 20.91 21.74 36.59
C GLU A 256 19.38 21.84 36.50
N LEU A 257 18.67 21.82 37.63
CA LEU A 257 17.23 22.01 37.66
C LEU A 257 16.87 23.50 37.46
N PRO A 258 15.69 23.81 36.90
CA PRO A 258 15.18 25.17 36.83
C PRO A 258 15.17 25.84 38.22
N PRO A 259 15.52 27.13 38.37
CA PRO A 259 15.66 27.78 39.67
C PRO A 259 14.43 27.62 40.59
N GLY A 260 13.23 27.68 40.02
CA GLY A 260 11.96 27.51 40.76
C GLY A 260 11.70 26.10 41.32
N LEU A 261 12.41 25.07 40.81
CA LEU A 261 12.21 23.67 41.22
C LEU A 261 13.29 23.16 42.19
N ARG A 262 14.41 23.88 42.34
CA ARG A 262 15.56 23.44 43.17
C ARG A 262 15.20 23.32 44.66
N ILE A 263 14.42 24.29 45.16
CA ILE A 263 13.96 24.33 46.55
C ILE A 263 13.08 23.11 46.85
N GLU A 264 12.11 22.86 45.99
CA GLU A 264 11.20 21.71 46.13
C GLU A 264 11.93 20.38 45.99
N ALA A 265 12.89 20.30 45.06
CA ALA A 265 13.74 19.11 44.89
C ALA A 265 14.54 18.79 46.16
N ILE A 266 15.22 19.77 46.76
CA ILE A 266 15.99 19.57 48.00
C ILE A 266 15.08 19.14 49.16
N ARG A 267 13.90 19.75 49.29
CA ARG A 267 12.90 19.40 50.31
C ARG A 267 12.44 17.94 50.17
N LEU A 268 12.06 17.54 48.96
CA LEU A 268 11.60 16.17 48.66
C LEU A 268 12.73 15.13 48.81
N LEU A 269 13.96 15.47 48.44
CA LEU A 269 15.13 14.62 48.65
C LEU A 269 15.41 14.40 50.15
N GLY A 270 15.37 15.47 50.95
CA GLY A 270 15.54 15.38 52.41
C GLY A 270 14.47 14.52 53.10
N ALA A 271 13.24 14.53 52.59
CA ALA A 271 12.13 13.72 53.10
C ALA A 271 12.10 12.27 52.57
N SER A 272 12.95 11.91 51.59
CA SER A 272 12.84 10.63 50.85
C SER A 272 13.26 9.39 51.64
N GLY A 273 14.10 9.55 52.66
CA GLY A 273 14.72 8.46 53.42
C GLY A 273 15.69 7.59 52.61
N LEU A 274 16.04 7.98 51.38
CA LEU A 274 16.93 7.20 50.51
C LEU A 274 18.40 7.30 50.97
N ALA A 275 19.15 6.22 50.78
CA ALA A 275 20.61 6.26 50.81
C ALA A 275 21.11 6.96 49.52
N MET A 276 21.74 8.11 49.65
CA MET A 276 22.07 8.96 48.51
C MET A 276 23.31 9.85 48.70
N LEU A 277 23.96 10.17 47.59
CA LEU A 277 24.92 11.28 47.50
C LEU A 277 24.41 12.26 46.44
N VAL A 278 24.19 13.51 46.81
CA VAL A 278 23.65 14.54 45.92
C VAL A 278 24.74 15.55 45.57
N THR A 279 24.99 15.80 44.28
CA THR A 279 25.96 16.83 43.86
C THR A 279 25.25 18.15 43.53
N THR A 280 25.85 19.27 43.95
CA THR A 280 25.33 20.60 43.66
C THR A 280 26.41 21.69 43.80
N ARG A 281 26.09 22.92 43.40
CA ARG A 281 26.96 24.08 43.59
C ARG A 281 26.74 24.69 44.97
N GLY A 282 27.83 25.10 45.62
CA GLY A 282 27.79 25.60 47.00
C GLY A 282 26.85 26.79 47.17
N ARG A 283 26.93 27.81 46.31
CA ARG A 283 26.05 29.00 46.37
C ARG A 283 24.58 28.64 46.16
N GLU A 284 24.29 27.82 45.16
CA GLU A 284 22.91 27.47 44.78
C GLU A 284 22.22 26.63 45.85
N TYR A 285 22.97 25.73 46.51
CA TYR A 285 22.49 24.98 47.66
C TYR A 285 22.26 25.87 48.87
N THR A 286 23.20 26.77 49.20
CA THR A 286 23.03 27.74 50.29
C THR A 286 21.83 28.65 50.08
N ASP A 287 21.62 29.14 48.86
CA ASP A 287 20.46 29.96 48.54
C ASP A 287 19.16 29.15 48.66
N ALA A 288 19.11 27.93 48.14
CA ALA A 288 17.90 27.10 48.24
C ALA A 288 17.56 26.73 49.69
N VAL A 289 18.56 26.42 50.52
CA VAL A 289 18.39 26.15 51.96
C VAL A 289 17.92 27.40 52.70
N ARG A 290 18.54 28.56 52.42
CA ARG A 290 18.15 29.85 53.03
C ARG A 290 16.73 30.24 52.68
N THR A 291 16.31 30.05 51.42
CA THR A 291 14.96 30.39 50.96
C THR A 291 13.91 29.40 51.45
N SER A 292 14.21 28.10 51.51
CA SER A 292 13.29 27.07 52.01
C SER A 292 13.18 27.03 53.53
N ARG A 293 14.14 27.63 54.25
CA ARG A 293 14.32 27.52 55.71
C ARG A 293 14.35 26.07 56.21
N SER A 294 14.78 25.14 55.35
CA SER A 294 14.83 23.71 55.64
C SER A 294 16.15 23.14 55.11
N VAL A 295 16.90 22.50 56.00
CA VAL A 295 18.06 21.68 55.64
C VAL A 295 17.60 20.22 55.66
N PRO A 296 18.08 19.35 54.74
CA PRO A 296 18.03 17.91 54.95
C PRO A 296 18.78 17.56 56.25
N ALA A 297 18.08 17.52 57.38
CA ALA A 297 18.68 17.46 58.72
C ALA A 297 19.64 16.28 58.92
N LYS A 298 19.44 15.20 58.15
CA LYS A 298 20.16 13.93 58.28
C LYS A 298 21.36 13.77 57.33
N ALA A 299 21.66 14.77 56.51
CA ALA A 299 22.68 14.67 55.46
C ALA A 299 24.01 15.31 55.88
N LEU A 300 25.13 14.60 55.71
CA LEU A 300 26.47 15.18 55.84
C LEU A 300 26.75 16.07 54.62
N VAL A 301 27.13 17.33 54.84
CA VAL A 301 27.45 18.25 53.73
C VAL A 301 28.97 18.42 53.62
N VAL A 302 29.54 17.96 52.51
CA VAL A 302 30.97 18.03 52.20
C VAL A 302 31.20 18.94 50.99
N GLU A 303 32.36 19.57 50.92
CA GLU A 303 32.73 20.52 49.87
C GLU A 303 34.08 20.15 49.25
N LEU A 304 34.11 20.10 47.91
CA LEU A 304 35.34 19.91 47.15
C LEU A 304 36.26 21.12 47.31
N ARG A 305 37.49 20.86 47.72
CA ARG A 305 38.52 21.87 47.91
C ARG A 305 39.25 22.15 46.58
N PRO A 306 39.63 23.40 46.31
CA PRO A 306 40.46 23.75 45.17
C PRO A 306 41.80 22.99 45.17
N ILE A 307 42.32 22.67 43.99
CA ILE A 307 43.62 21.99 43.87
C ILE A 307 44.76 22.94 44.25
N GLY A 308 45.72 22.44 45.03
CA GLY A 308 46.90 23.17 45.48
C GLY A 308 47.92 23.38 44.36
N GLY A 309 48.68 24.47 44.39
CA GLY A 309 49.65 24.81 43.32
C GLY A 309 50.71 23.72 43.08
N ALA A 310 51.17 23.04 44.14
CA ALA A 310 52.11 21.92 44.03
C ALA A 310 51.51 20.71 43.30
N ASP A 311 50.22 20.42 43.48
CA ASP A 311 49.54 19.33 42.78
C ASP A 311 49.30 19.68 41.29
N VAL A 312 49.06 20.95 40.99
CA VAL A 312 48.96 21.47 39.61
C VAL A 312 50.29 21.29 38.88
N GLU A 313 51.39 21.74 39.49
CA GLU A 313 52.74 21.60 38.93
C GLU A 313 53.10 20.13 38.71
N LYS A 314 52.82 19.27 39.69
CA LYS A 314 53.03 17.82 39.60
C LYS A 314 52.21 17.16 38.49
N TYR A 315 50.99 17.62 38.23
CA TYR A 315 50.14 17.06 37.17
C TYR A 315 50.56 17.52 35.77
N LEU A 316 50.82 18.82 35.60
CA LEU A 316 51.23 19.38 34.30
C LEU A 316 52.61 18.88 33.87
N SER A 317 53.51 18.64 34.83
CA SER A 317 54.83 18.03 34.56
C SER A 317 54.77 16.52 34.24
N ALA A 318 53.70 15.82 34.64
CA ALA A 318 53.60 14.37 34.47
C ALA A 318 53.28 14.00 33.01
N GLY A 319 54.26 13.45 32.27
CA GLY A 319 54.10 12.97 30.89
C GLY A 319 54.67 13.88 29.81
N LEU A 320 55.35 14.97 30.18
CA LEU A 320 56.21 15.73 29.27
C LEU A 320 57.50 14.93 29.03
N VAL A 321 57.92 14.79 27.76
CA VAL A 321 59.21 14.20 27.39
C VAL A 321 60.30 15.17 27.88
N ASP A 322 61.17 14.72 28.79
CA ASP A 322 62.35 15.44 29.28
C ASP A 322 62.12 16.89 29.77
N GLY A 323 61.05 17.13 30.54
CA GLY A 323 60.91 18.39 31.27
C GLY A 323 60.94 19.65 30.39
N ASP A 324 60.16 19.63 29.30
CA ASP A 324 60.01 20.73 28.33
C ASP A 324 60.21 22.12 28.98
N PRO A 325 61.33 22.81 28.69
CA PRO A 325 61.76 24.01 29.40
C PRO A 325 60.78 25.17 29.24
N ARG A 326 59.88 25.12 28.25
CA ARG A 326 58.82 26.11 28.04
C ARG A 326 57.81 26.17 29.19
N TRP A 327 57.66 25.11 29.99
CA TRP A 327 56.79 25.11 31.15
C TRP A 327 57.41 25.76 32.41
N VAL A 328 58.73 25.95 32.45
CA VAL A 328 59.44 26.51 33.60
C VAL A 328 58.94 27.93 33.96
N PRO A 329 58.74 28.86 33.01
CA PRO A 329 58.18 30.18 33.31
C PRO A 329 56.75 30.12 33.86
N VAL A 330 55.92 29.18 33.40
CA VAL A 330 54.54 28.98 33.89
C VAL A 330 54.54 28.49 35.33
N PHE A 331 55.38 27.52 35.67
CA PHE A 331 55.52 27.04 37.06
C PHE A 331 56.11 28.11 37.98
N LYS A 332 57.07 28.90 37.50
CA LYS A 332 57.59 30.07 38.23
C LYS A 332 56.48 31.06 38.53
N ARG A 333 55.65 31.42 37.54
CA ARG A 333 54.49 32.32 37.71
C ARG A 333 53.48 31.79 38.73
N LEU A 334 53.19 30.48 38.72
CA LEU A 334 52.28 29.85 39.69
C LEU A 334 52.80 29.91 41.14
N ARG A 335 54.12 29.87 41.35
CA ARG A 335 54.75 30.01 42.67
C ARG A 335 54.84 31.46 43.13
N ASP A 336 55.30 32.34 42.24
CA ASP A 336 55.57 33.75 42.55
C ASP A 336 54.27 34.58 42.70
N GLN A 337 53.16 34.15 42.09
CA GLN A 337 51.87 34.86 42.11
C GLN A 337 50.71 33.97 42.58
N PRO A 338 50.59 33.70 43.89
CA PRO A 338 49.56 32.82 44.45
C PRO A 338 48.12 33.35 44.29
N ASP A 339 47.95 34.66 44.03
CA ASP A 339 46.64 35.28 43.76
C ASP A 339 46.50 35.80 42.32
N GLY A 340 47.47 35.50 41.44
CA GLY A 340 47.44 35.95 40.04
C GLY A 340 46.40 35.20 39.19
N ALA A 341 46.03 35.77 38.02
CA ALA A 341 45.03 35.20 37.11
C ALA A 341 45.25 33.71 36.78
N LEU A 342 46.50 33.32 36.50
CA LEU A 342 46.87 31.93 36.21
C LEU A 342 46.54 31.01 37.40
N ARG A 343 46.84 31.44 38.62
CA ARG A 343 46.56 30.66 39.82
C ARG A 343 45.08 30.67 40.18
N GLN A 344 44.32 31.71 39.84
CA GLN A 344 42.87 31.77 40.02
C GLN A 344 42.12 30.79 39.09
N VAL A 345 42.57 30.66 37.85
CA VAL A 345 41.96 29.78 36.84
C VAL A 345 42.39 28.32 37.05
N LEU A 346 43.68 28.05 37.29
CA LEU A 346 44.23 26.69 37.50
C LEU A 346 43.99 26.16 38.93
N ARG A 347 42.73 26.21 39.37
CA ARG A 347 42.26 25.69 40.67
C ARG A 347 41.31 24.52 40.52
N THR A 348 40.74 24.35 39.34
CA THR A 348 39.76 23.32 39.02
C THR A 348 40.37 22.29 38.08
N PRO A 349 40.01 21.00 38.22
CA PRO A 349 40.48 19.95 37.33
C PRO A 349 40.32 20.27 35.83
N LEU A 350 39.19 20.88 35.46
CA LEU A 350 38.91 21.26 34.07
C LEU A 350 39.97 22.22 33.51
N MET A 351 40.23 23.34 34.19
CA MET A 351 41.14 24.35 33.67
C MET A 351 42.59 23.88 33.64
N ILE A 352 42.98 23.02 34.58
CA ILE A 352 44.30 22.39 34.61
C ILE A 352 44.46 21.43 33.41
N ASP A 353 43.43 20.64 33.10
CA ASP A 353 43.43 19.75 31.94
C ASP A 353 43.50 20.53 30.62
N LEU A 354 42.71 21.60 30.48
CA LEU A 354 42.72 22.45 29.28
C LEU A 354 44.03 23.22 29.08
N ALA A 355 44.68 23.65 30.16
CA ALA A 355 45.96 24.33 30.08
C ALA A 355 47.07 23.40 29.59
N ARG A 356 47.01 22.11 29.93
CA ARG A 356 47.98 21.09 29.48
C ARG A 356 48.07 20.97 27.96
N ASP A 357 46.94 21.17 27.27
CA ASP A 357 46.84 21.07 25.80
C ASP A 357 47.13 22.41 25.08
N ARG A 358 47.70 23.40 25.78
CA ARG A 358 48.09 24.71 25.25
C ARG A 358 49.59 24.89 25.18
N ASP A 359 50.02 25.83 24.36
CA ASP A 359 51.39 26.31 24.41
C ASP A 359 51.61 27.06 25.74
N PRO A 360 52.64 26.72 26.53
CA PRO A 360 52.95 27.39 27.79
C PRO A 360 53.08 28.91 27.68
N ASP A 361 53.58 29.41 26.55
CA ASP A 361 53.83 30.84 26.35
C ASP A 361 52.51 31.64 26.25
N ASP A 362 51.47 31.04 25.66
CA ASP A 362 50.15 31.68 25.55
C ASP A 362 49.53 31.94 26.93
N LEU A 363 49.81 31.10 27.93
CA LEU A 363 49.24 31.20 29.28
C LEU A 363 49.81 32.38 30.09
N LEU A 364 50.99 32.88 29.72
CA LEU A 364 51.70 33.94 30.43
C LEU A 364 51.20 35.35 30.08
N GLY A 365 50.52 35.50 28.94
CA GLY A 365 50.04 36.79 28.41
C GLY A 365 48.81 37.35 29.12
N PHE A 366 48.17 36.58 30.01
CA PHE A 366 46.90 36.97 30.64
C PHE A 366 47.10 37.52 32.07
N THR A 367 46.53 38.71 32.31
CA THR A 367 46.45 39.35 33.64
C THR A 367 45.05 39.26 34.26
N ASP A 368 44.05 38.90 33.46
CA ASP A 368 42.65 38.74 33.85
C ASP A 368 42.25 37.26 33.80
N ALA A 369 41.66 36.78 34.90
CA ALA A 369 41.25 35.39 35.06
C ALA A 369 40.09 35.03 34.12
N GLU A 370 39.15 35.94 33.88
CA GLU A 370 37.99 35.67 33.02
C GLU A 370 38.42 35.48 31.56
N ARG A 371 39.30 36.36 31.04
CA ARG A 371 39.88 36.22 29.70
C ARG A 371 40.74 34.96 29.54
N LEU A 372 41.50 34.58 30.57
CA LEU A 372 42.27 33.33 30.54
C LEU A 372 41.35 32.11 30.51
N GLU A 373 40.28 32.10 31.32
CA GLU A 373 39.26 31.05 31.29
C GLU A 373 38.59 30.95 29.91
N GLU A 374 38.18 32.07 29.31
CA GLU A 374 37.62 32.11 27.97
C GLU A 374 38.60 31.58 26.91
N PHE A 375 39.87 31.99 26.98
CA PHE A 375 40.92 31.52 26.07
C PHE A 375 41.10 29.99 26.15
N LEU A 376 41.13 29.44 27.37
CA LEU A 376 41.27 27.99 27.58
C LEU A 376 40.08 27.23 26.99
N LEU A 377 38.85 27.72 27.18
CA LEU A 377 37.62 27.13 26.65
C LEU A 377 37.51 27.25 25.12
N ASP A 378 37.86 28.40 24.54
CA ASP A 378 37.75 28.67 23.10
C ASP A 378 38.68 27.78 22.28
N GLY A 379 39.82 27.42 22.85
CA GLY A 379 40.75 26.55 22.15
C GLY A 379 40.40 25.05 22.22
N VAL A 380 39.31 24.63 22.90
CA VAL A 380 38.89 23.22 22.96
C VAL A 380 38.56 22.67 21.58
N VAL A 381 37.75 23.40 20.81
CA VAL A 381 37.33 22.98 19.46
C VAL A 381 38.52 22.98 18.47
N PRO A 382 39.39 24.00 18.43
CA PRO A 382 40.63 24.00 17.66
C PRO A 382 41.57 22.82 17.95
N ALA A 383 41.77 22.50 19.23
CA ALA A 383 42.64 21.40 19.64
C ALA A 383 42.06 20.04 19.22
N ALA A 384 40.73 19.89 19.33
CA ALA A 384 40.04 18.68 18.89
C ALA A 384 39.98 18.52 17.36
N TYR A 385 39.84 19.62 16.60
CA TYR A 385 39.63 19.62 15.14
C TYR A 385 40.70 20.46 14.41
N PRO A 386 41.81 19.85 13.95
CA PRO A 386 42.87 20.59 13.25
C PRO A 386 42.52 20.97 11.80
N GLY A 387 43.13 22.06 11.31
CA GLY A 387 43.03 22.56 9.93
C GLY A 387 41.65 23.18 9.58
N ASP A 388 41.27 23.13 8.30
CA ASP A 388 40.01 23.69 7.75
C ASP A 388 38.73 23.09 8.36
N ARG A 389 38.86 22.04 9.17
CA ARG A 389 37.74 21.40 9.86
C ARG A 389 37.33 22.15 11.13
N LYS A 390 38.22 22.94 11.72
CA LYS A 390 37.97 23.76 12.92
C LYS A 390 36.74 24.65 12.75
N ASP A 391 36.72 25.48 11.72
CA ASP A 391 35.67 26.50 11.55
C ASP A 391 34.31 25.88 11.25
N LYS A 392 34.30 24.77 10.49
CA LYS A 392 33.07 24.02 10.19
C LYS A 392 32.56 23.30 11.44
N ALA A 393 33.44 22.73 12.26
CA ALA A 393 33.07 22.06 13.51
C ALA A 393 32.58 23.06 14.56
N GLY A 394 33.27 24.21 14.70
CA GLY A 394 32.91 25.32 15.58
C GLY A 394 31.48 25.79 15.36
N ARG A 395 31.16 26.26 14.15
CA ARG A 395 29.80 26.74 13.81
C ARG A 395 28.69 25.72 14.11
N ARG A 396 28.95 24.42 13.90
CA ARG A 396 27.99 23.34 14.16
C ARG A 396 27.81 23.06 15.65
N LEU A 397 28.89 23.13 16.43
CA LEU A 397 28.86 22.97 17.89
C LEU A 397 28.23 24.20 18.56
N GLU A 398 28.48 25.40 18.05
CA GLU A 398 27.80 26.64 18.45
C GLU A 398 26.30 26.56 18.21
N PHE A 399 25.87 26.15 17.01
CA PHE A 399 24.46 25.91 16.72
C PHE A 399 23.83 24.92 17.69
N LEU A 400 24.50 23.78 17.93
CA LEU A 400 24.03 22.76 18.86
C LEU A 400 23.92 23.29 20.29
N ALA A 401 24.94 24.00 20.77
CA ALA A 401 24.98 24.59 22.10
C ALA A 401 23.88 25.64 22.29
N GLY A 402 23.69 26.52 21.30
CA GLY A 402 22.60 27.50 21.26
C GLY A 402 21.23 26.85 21.27
N HIS A 403 21.03 25.76 20.49
CA HIS A 403 19.79 25.01 20.49
C HIS A 403 19.49 24.40 21.87
N LEU A 404 20.46 23.74 22.50
CA LEU A 404 20.29 23.15 23.83
C LEU A 404 19.99 24.21 24.90
N ARG A 405 20.68 25.37 24.83
CA ARG A 405 20.43 26.52 25.70
C ARG A 405 18.99 27.05 25.54
N SER A 406 18.50 27.17 24.30
CA SER A 406 17.12 27.63 24.03
C SER A 406 16.04 26.70 24.57
N GLN A 407 16.35 25.41 24.72
CA GLN A 407 15.46 24.39 25.28
C GLN A 407 15.62 24.23 26.79
N GLY A 408 16.57 24.95 27.42
CA GLY A 408 16.86 24.83 28.85
C GLY A 408 17.38 23.44 29.26
N THR A 409 18.11 22.75 28.38
CA THR A 409 18.61 21.40 28.64
C THR A 409 20.10 21.26 28.30
N PHE A 410 20.79 20.35 29.00
CA PHE A 410 22.18 19.97 28.71
C PHE A 410 22.28 18.65 27.94
N GLU A 411 21.14 18.00 27.66
CA GLU A 411 21.09 16.70 26.99
C GLU A 411 20.58 16.82 25.56
N PHE A 412 21.43 16.48 24.59
CA PHE A 412 21.05 16.32 23.21
C PHE A 412 20.49 14.92 22.96
N ALA A 413 19.17 14.85 22.81
CA ALA A 413 18.46 13.68 22.35
C ALA A 413 18.19 13.77 20.85
N TRP A 414 18.73 12.84 20.05
CA TRP A 414 18.63 12.90 18.58
C TRP A 414 17.18 12.92 18.08
N TRP A 415 16.25 12.28 18.79
CA TRP A 415 14.82 12.27 18.45
C TRP A 415 14.09 13.59 18.72
N LYS A 416 14.72 14.53 19.43
CA LYS A 416 14.20 15.89 19.66
C LYS A 416 14.75 16.92 18.68
N LEU A 417 15.60 16.51 17.72
CA LEU A 417 16.22 17.41 16.74
C LEU A 417 15.20 18.22 15.93
N HIS A 418 13.98 17.69 15.71
CA HIS A 418 12.92 18.43 15.02
C HIS A 418 12.53 19.74 15.71
N ARG A 419 12.77 19.87 17.03
CA ARG A 419 12.52 21.10 17.79
C ARG A 419 13.46 22.25 17.44
N ALA A 420 14.58 21.99 16.76
CA ALA A 420 15.45 23.03 16.22
C ALA A 420 14.83 23.75 15.00
N LEU A 421 13.73 23.21 14.45
CA LEU A 421 13.03 23.82 13.32
C LEU A 421 12.08 24.93 13.80
N PRO A 422 11.87 26.02 13.02
CA PRO A 422 10.97 27.12 13.41
C PRO A 422 9.51 26.70 13.65
N SER A 423 9.02 25.68 12.94
CA SER A 423 7.67 25.13 13.10
C SER A 423 7.70 23.60 13.13
N PRO A 424 8.11 22.98 14.24
CA PRO A 424 8.58 21.60 14.28
C PRO A 424 7.53 20.57 13.82
N SER A 425 6.28 20.70 14.25
CA SER A 425 5.20 19.78 13.85
C SER A 425 4.78 19.97 12.39
N ARG A 426 4.72 21.22 11.91
CA ARG A 426 4.32 21.54 10.53
C ARG A 426 5.38 21.14 9.51
N THR A 427 6.63 21.51 9.72
CA THR A 427 7.73 21.16 8.79
C THR A 427 7.90 19.64 8.68
N VAL A 428 7.81 18.91 9.81
CA VAL A 428 7.87 17.45 9.77
C VAL A 428 6.63 16.85 9.11
N GLY A 429 5.43 17.36 9.43
CA GLY A 429 4.19 16.94 8.77
C GLY A 429 4.26 17.08 7.25
N ILE A 430 4.75 18.22 6.75
CA ILE A 430 4.94 18.46 5.32
C ILE A 430 5.95 17.47 4.72
N GLY A 431 7.11 17.28 5.36
CA GLY A 431 8.13 16.34 4.85
C GLY A 431 7.64 14.90 4.76
N ILE A 432 6.91 14.43 5.77
CA ILE A 432 6.31 13.08 5.78
C ILE A 432 5.16 12.99 4.77
N GLY A 433 4.34 14.04 4.66
CA GLY A 433 3.25 14.13 3.70
C GLY A 433 3.73 14.09 2.26
N LEU A 434 4.79 14.82 1.91
CA LEU A 434 5.39 14.79 0.57
C LEU A 434 5.94 13.40 0.22
N MET A 435 6.57 12.71 1.17
CA MET A 435 7.03 11.33 0.98
C MET A 435 5.86 10.37 0.73
N ALA A 436 4.79 10.49 1.52
CA ALA A 436 3.58 9.68 1.32
C ALA A 436 2.89 10.00 -0.02
N ALA A 437 2.84 11.28 -0.42
CA ALA A 437 2.28 11.68 -1.71
C ALA A 437 3.06 11.07 -2.87
N ALA A 438 4.39 11.19 -2.87
CA ALA A 438 5.23 10.63 -3.92
C ALA A 438 5.09 9.10 -4.03
N LEU A 439 5.11 8.39 -2.90
CA LEU A 439 4.95 6.93 -2.89
C LEU A 439 3.58 6.50 -3.39
N THR A 440 2.50 7.18 -2.98
CA THR A 440 1.15 6.90 -3.45
C THR A 440 0.98 7.23 -4.93
N SER A 441 1.51 8.35 -5.42
CA SER A 441 1.46 8.69 -6.85
C SER A 441 2.16 7.63 -7.70
N VAL A 442 3.37 7.21 -7.31
CA VAL A 442 4.08 6.13 -8.02
C VAL A 442 3.30 4.82 -7.95
N ALA A 443 2.73 4.49 -6.79
CA ALA A 443 1.95 3.27 -6.62
C ALA A 443 0.72 3.23 -7.53
N VAL A 444 -0.08 4.29 -7.52
CA VAL A 444 -1.29 4.42 -8.33
C VAL A 444 -0.93 4.46 -9.81
N TRP A 445 0.13 5.18 -10.19
CA TRP A 445 0.60 5.20 -11.58
C TRP A 445 0.98 3.80 -12.07
N LEU A 446 1.72 3.01 -11.28
CA LEU A 446 2.09 1.63 -11.63
C LEU A 446 0.87 0.71 -11.80
N MET A 447 -0.17 0.88 -10.98
CA MET A 447 -1.40 0.08 -11.05
C MET A 447 -2.33 0.50 -12.20
N VAL A 448 -2.30 1.77 -12.57
CA VAL A 448 -3.21 2.35 -13.57
C VAL A 448 -2.60 2.29 -14.98
N LEU A 449 -1.26 2.28 -15.10
CA LEU A 449 -0.53 2.17 -16.37
C LEU A 449 -0.98 1.02 -17.29
N PRO A 450 -1.32 -0.20 -16.79
CA PRO A 450 -1.76 -1.30 -17.65
C PRO A 450 -3.20 -1.18 -18.15
N THR A 451 -4.02 -0.30 -17.58
CA THR A 451 -5.50 -0.36 -17.72
C THR A 451 -6.13 0.83 -18.46
N VAL A 452 -5.52 2.02 -18.44
CA VAL A 452 -6.06 3.21 -19.14
C VAL A 452 -5.40 3.47 -20.48
N ALA A 453 -6.22 3.85 -21.47
CA ALA A 453 -5.81 4.13 -22.85
C ALA A 453 -5.10 5.49 -23.06
N GLY A 454 -4.70 6.19 -21.99
CA GLY A 454 -4.07 7.52 -22.08
C GLY A 454 -3.12 7.82 -20.92
N ALA A 455 -1.86 8.12 -21.24
CA ALA A 455 -0.82 8.42 -20.24
C ALA A 455 -1.12 9.68 -19.40
N GLY A 456 -1.83 10.66 -19.96
CA GLY A 456 -2.16 11.92 -19.28
C GLY A 456 -3.15 11.76 -18.12
N GLU A 457 -4.22 10.99 -18.34
CA GLU A 457 -5.26 10.75 -17.32
C GLU A 457 -4.72 9.92 -16.15
N ALA A 458 -3.87 8.93 -16.43
CA ALA A 458 -3.19 8.13 -15.42
C ALA A 458 -2.31 8.99 -14.49
N VAL A 459 -1.55 9.92 -15.08
CA VAL A 459 -0.68 10.84 -14.32
C VAL A 459 -1.53 11.78 -13.48
N ALA A 460 -2.58 12.38 -14.03
CA ALA A 460 -3.46 13.29 -13.30
C ALA A 460 -4.12 12.61 -12.09
N LEU A 461 -4.68 11.41 -12.28
CA LEU A 461 -5.28 10.62 -11.21
C LEU A 461 -4.26 10.25 -10.14
N SER A 462 -3.07 9.80 -10.54
CA SER A 462 -2.01 9.41 -9.61
C SER A 462 -1.53 10.57 -8.73
N LEU A 463 -1.36 11.77 -9.31
CA LEU A 463 -0.99 12.98 -8.56
C LEU A 463 -2.11 13.44 -7.64
N ALA A 464 -3.36 13.39 -8.07
CA ALA A 464 -4.51 13.76 -7.23
C ALA A 464 -4.63 12.86 -5.99
N VAL A 465 -4.58 11.52 -6.19
CA VAL A 465 -4.64 10.54 -5.09
C VAL A 465 -3.42 10.67 -4.17
N GLY A 466 -2.23 10.88 -4.75
CA GLY A 466 -1.00 11.14 -3.99
C GLY A 466 -1.11 12.38 -3.11
N CYS A 467 -1.58 13.51 -3.63
CA CYS A 467 -1.78 14.75 -2.88
C CYS A 467 -2.73 14.56 -1.69
N VAL A 468 -3.87 13.89 -1.90
CA VAL A 468 -4.83 13.60 -0.82
C VAL A 468 -4.19 12.72 0.26
N ALA A 469 -3.52 11.64 -0.14
CA ALA A 469 -2.82 10.76 0.79
C ALA A 469 -1.73 11.52 1.57
N GLY A 470 -0.95 12.37 0.90
CA GLY A 470 0.09 13.19 1.52
C GLY A 470 -0.45 14.18 2.56
N LEU A 471 -1.57 14.85 2.26
CA LEU A 471 -2.24 15.75 3.22
C LEU A 471 -2.72 14.99 4.47
N ILE A 472 -3.27 13.79 4.29
CA ILE A 472 -3.76 12.96 5.39
C ILE A 472 -2.60 12.46 6.25
N VAL A 473 -1.57 11.87 5.63
CA VAL A 473 -0.42 11.35 6.38
C VAL A 473 0.35 12.49 7.04
N GLY A 474 0.53 13.63 6.36
CA GLY A 474 1.20 14.80 6.92
C GLY A 474 0.43 15.44 8.08
N SER A 475 -0.91 15.52 8.00
CA SER A 475 -1.75 16.02 9.09
C SER A 475 -1.73 15.08 10.31
N LEU A 476 -1.81 13.76 10.09
CA LEU A 476 -1.63 12.78 11.17
C LEU A 476 -0.25 12.87 11.82
N ALA A 477 0.81 13.01 11.01
CA ALA A 477 2.18 13.12 11.50
C ALA A 477 2.42 14.41 12.30
N SER A 478 1.85 15.54 11.86
CA SER A 478 1.92 16.83 12.58
C SER A 478 1.09 16.84 13.87
N ALA A 479 0.00 16.07 13.94
CA ALA A 479 -0.83 15.93 15.13
C ALA A 479 -0.26 14.93 16.16
N SER A 480 0.73 14.12 15.78
CA SER A 480 1.29 13.09 16.67
C SER A 480 2.16 13.69 17.79
N GLU A 481 2.03 13.16 19.01
CA GLU A 481 2.80 13.60 20.18
C GLU A 481 4.28 13.19 20.07
N ASP A 482 5.15 13.84 20.85
CA ASP A 482 6.55 13.44 20.95
C ASP A 482 6.65 12.08 21.66
N HIS A 483 7.20 11.09 20.95
CA HIS A 483 7.44 9.76 21.48
C HIS A 483 8.94 9.55 21.70
N GLU A 484 9.29 8.78 22.72
CA GLU A 484 10.64 8.23 22.87
C GLU A 484 10.86 7.09 21.85
N PRO A 485 12.12 6.82 21.45
CA PRO A 485 12.47 5.74 20.52
C PRO A 485 11.87 4.38 20.90
N ARG A 486 11.59 3.53 19.92
CA ARG A 486 11.05 2.18 20.14
C ARG A 486 11.93 1.07 19.57
N ARG A 487 11.97 -0.07 20.27
CA ARG A 487 12.79 -1.23 19.89
C ARG A 487 11.93 -2.46 19.66
N ILE A 488 12.35 -3.28 18.70
CA ILE A 488 11.91 -4.66 18.52
C ILE A 488 12.66 -5.60 19.47
N THR A 489 11.93 -6.31 20.33
CA THR A 489 12.49 -7.41 21.13
C THR A 489 12.06 -8.76 20.55
N THR A 490 13.01 -9.64 20.25
CA THR A 490 12.76 -10.99 19.71
C THR A 490 12.72 -12.07 20.80
N ARG A 491 12.79 -11.68 22.09
CA ARG A 491 12.76 -12.64 23.22
C ARG A 491 11.39 -13.32 23.31
N MET A 492 11.34 -14.58 22.89
CA MET A 492 10.11 -15.37 22.88
C MET A 492 9.68 -15.88 24.26
N ARG A 493 10.60 -15.99 25.23
CA ARG A 493 10.32 -16.55 26.56
C ARG A 493 9.41 -15.60 27.36
N GLY A 494 8.16 -15.98 27.61
CA GLY A 494 7.16 -15.19 28.35
C GLY A 494 6.20 -14.33 27.50
N ARG A 495 6.50 -14.09 26.21
CA ARG A 495 5.66 -13.24 25.31
C ARG A 495 4.84 -14.00 24.27
N ARG A 496 4.86 -15.34 24.30
CA ARG A 496 4.11 -16.19 23.35
C ARG A 496 2.59 -15.97 23.44
N LEU A 497 2.09 -15.69 24.65
CA LEU A 497 0.67 -15.44 24.92
C LEU A 497 0.23 -14.07 24.37
N ASP A 498 1.05 -13.03 24.56
CA ASP A 498 0.83 -11.70 23.99
C ASP A 498 0.91 -11.73 22.45
N LEU A 499 1.81 -12.55 21.88
CA LEU A 499 1.89 -12.78 20.43
C LEU A 499 0.61 -13.40 19.89
N ALA A 500 0.19 -14.54 20.46
CA ALA A 500 -1.00 -15.26 20.01
C ALA A 500 -2.27 -14.39 20.10
N ALA A 501 -2.44 -13.64 21.20
CA ALA A 501 -3.57 -12.74 21.38
C ALA A 501 -3.58 -11.60 20.35
N ARG A 502 -2.43 -10.96 20.09
CA ARG A 502 -2.33 -9.87 19.11
C ARG A 502 -2.48 -10.35 17.68
N LEU A 503 -1.89 -11.50 17.33
CA LEU A 503 -2.07 -12.13 16.01
C LEU A 503 -3.53 -12.53 15.79
N GLY A 504 -4.19 -13.15 16.78
CA GLY A 504 -5.60 -13.55 16.69
C GLY A 504 -6.54 -12.35 16.56
N ALA A 505 -6.40 -11.35 17.43
CA ALA A 505 -7.20 -10.12 17.37
C ALA A 505 -6.91 -9.30 16.10
N GLY A 506 -5.67 -9.39 15.59
CA GLY A 506 -5.27 -8.80 14.32
C GLY A 506 -5.95 -9.51 13.15
N ALA A 507 -5.76 -10.83 13.01
CA ALA A 507 -6.34 -11.67 11.97
C ALA A 507 -7.87 -11.55 11.92
N MET A 508 -8.55 -11.54 13.07
CA MET A 508 -10.00 -11.37 13.14
C MET A 508 -10.45 -10.02 12.56
N ARG A 509 -9.85 -8.91 13.01
CA ARG A 509 -10.19 -7.56 12.51
C ARG A 509 -9.84 -7.40 11.03
N GLY A 510 -8.70 -7.93 10.63
CA GLY A 510 -8.25 -7.91 9.25
C GLY A 510 -9.16 -8.72 8.32
N THR A 511 -9.55 -9.93 8.72
CA THR A 511 -10.47 -10.79 7.95
C THR A 511 -11.84 -10.13 7.85
N ALA A 512 -12.37 -9.57 8.95
CA ALA A 512 -13.64 -8.84 8.92
C ALA A 512 -13.60 -7.67 7.92
N LEU A 513 -12.52 -6.88 7.94
CA LEU A 513 -12.32 -5.79 6.98
C LEU A 513 -12.17 -6.28 5.55
N GLY A 514 -11.42 -7.36 5.34
CA GLY A 514 -11.20 -7.98 4.03
C GLY A 514 -12.46 -8.60 3.44
N VAL A 515 -13.32 -9.19 4.27
CA VAL A 515 -14.65 -9.67 3.87
C VAL A 515 -15.54 -8.49 3.49
N VAL A 516 -15.56 -7.41 4.25
CA VAL A 516 -16.32 -6.19 3.86
C VAL A 516 -15.84 -5.67 2.51
N ILE A 517 -14.53 -5.59 2.28
CA ILE A 517 -13.96 -5.17 1.00
C ILE A 517 -14.32 -6.16 -0.12
N GLY A 518 -14.23 -7.47 0.13
CA GLY A 518 -14.59 -8.51 -0.83
C GLY A 518 -16.08 -8.53 -1.19
N VAL A 519 -16.96 -8.26 -0.22
CA VAL A 519 -18.40 -8.08 -0.44
C VAL A 519 -18.64 -6.83 -1.29
N VAL A 520 -18.04 -5.70 -0.95
CA VAL A 520 -18.21 -4.45 -1.72
C VAL A 520 -17.69 -4.62 -3.15
N ALA A 521 -16.54 -5.25 -3.34
CA ALA A 521 -16.00 -5.53 -4.67
C ALA A 521 -16.89 -6.51 -5.47
N GLY A 522 -17.36 -7.60 -4.85
CA GLY A 522 -18.24 -8.57 -5.50
C GLY A 522 -19.65 -8.05 -5.82
N VAL A 523 -20.16 -7.10 -5.01
CA VAL A 523 -21.44 -6.43 -5.28
C VAL A 523 -21.33 -5.48 -6.48
N VAL A 524 -20.14 -4.93 -6.72
CA VAL A 524 -19.92 -3.96 -7.78
C VAL A 524 -19.64 -4.62 -9.15
N ASP A 525 -18.99 -5.78 -9.19
CA ASP A 525 -18.43 -6.37 -10.42
C ASP A 525 -19.35 -7.39 -11.14
N THR A 526 -20.69 -7.20 -11.06
CA THR A 526 -21.78 -8.11 -11.53
C THR A 526 -22.19 -9.18 -10.51
N ALA A 527 -23.51 -9.39 -10.35
CA ALA A 527 -24.21 -10.06 -9.24
C ALA A 527 -23.93 -11.56 -9.04
N ASP A 528 -22.67 -11.97 -8.97
CA ASP A 528 -22.22 -13.27 -8.50
C ASP A 528 -21.36 -13.05 -7.25
N LEU A 529 -21.96 -13.25 -6.07
CA LEU A 529 -21.26 -13.46 -4.79
C LEU A 529 -20.46 -14.78 -4.81
N THR A 530 -19.78 -15.08 -5.90
CA THR A 530 -19.00 -16.29 -6.05
C THR A 530 -17.88 -16.27 -5.02
N GLY A 531 -17.64 -17.45 -4.44
CA GLY A 531 -16.61 -17.68 -3.42
C GLY A 531 -15.23 -17.02 -3.67
N PRO A 532 -14.71 -16.87 -4.91
CA PRO A 532 -13.36 -16.34 -5.13
C PRO A 532 -13.15 -14.92 -4.62
N ALA A 533 -14.05 -13.95 -4.87
CA ALA A 533 -13.85 -12.56 -4.44
C ALA A 533 -13.89 -12.42 -2.91
N LEU A 534 -14.80 -13.14 -2.26
CA LEU A 534 -14.89 -13.22 -0.80
C LEU A 534 -13.69 -13.94 -0.18
N LEU A 535 -13.25 -15.06 -0.77
CA LEU A 535 -12.09 -15.81 -0.32
C LEU A 535 -10.80 -14.99 -0.48
N MET A 536 -10.63 -14.28 -1.60
CA MET A 536 -9.48 -13.41 -1.84
C MET A 536 -9.49 -12.19 -0.91
N GLY A 537 -10.65 -11.57 -0.69
CA GLY A 537 -10.82 -10.47 0.26
C GLY A 537 -10.54 -10.89 1.69
N ALA A 538 -11.09 -12.02 2.13
CA ALA A 538 -10.87 -12.61 3.46
C ALA A 538 -9.41 -13.03 3.67
N ALA A 539 -8.79 -13.70 2.69
CA ALA A 539 -7.40 -14.13 2.75
C ALA A 539 -6.44 -12.93 2.84
N SER A 540 -6.67 -11.91 2.00
CA SER A 540 -5.89 -10.67 2.04
C SER A 540 -6.10 -9.96 3.39
N GLY A 541 -7.35 -9.85 3.84
CA GLY A 541 -7.71 -9.32 5.16
C GLY A 541 -7.01 -10.03 6.32
N ALA A 542 -7.00 -11.36 6.32
CA ALA A 542 -6.34 -12.17 7.34
C ALA A 542 -4.82 -11.92 7.37
N VAL A 543 -4.18 -11.89 6.19
CA VAL A 543 -2.75 -11.56 6.05
C VAL A 543 -2.46 -10.17 6.62
N PHE A 544 -3.31 -9.18 6.33
CA PHE A 544 -3.18 -7.82 6.88
C PHE A 544 -3.41 -7.77 8.39
N GLY A 545 -4.37 -8.54 8.89
CA GLY A 545 -4.65 -8.66 10.30
C GLY A 545 -3.48 -9.25 11.07
N VAL A 546 -2.86 -10.30 10.54
CA VAL A 546 -1.64 -10.92 11.09
C VAL A 546 -0.49 -9.93 11.09
N ALA A 547 -0.28 -9.18 10.01
CA ALA A 547 0.74 -8.11 9.96
C ALA A 547 0.50 -7.05 11.06
N TYR A 548 -0.76 -6.65 11.29
CA TYR A 548 -1.15 -5.74 12.39
C TYR A 548 -0.81 -6.31 13.78
N GLY A 549 -1.19 -7.56 14.00
CA GLY A 549 -0.91 -8.26 15.26
C GLY A 549 0.60 -8.40 15.51
N LEU A 550 1.35 -8.68 14.45
CA LEU A 550 2.79 -8.87 14.49
C LEU A 550 3.52 -7.56 14.80
N VAL A 551 3.19 -6.45 14.14
CA VAL A 551 3.76 -5.13 14.46
C VAL A 551 3.41 -4.72 15.89
N GLY A 552 2.16 -4.90 16.29
CA GLY A 552 1.72 -4.62 17.65
C GLY A 552 2.47 -5.44 18.69
N TRP A 553 2.84 -6.69 18.39
CA TRP A 553 3.64 -7.53 19.28
C TRP A 553 5.13 -7.20 19.26
N LEU A 554 5.70 -6.92 18.09
CA LEU A 554 7.12 -6.59 17.96
C LEU A 554 7.46 -5.26 18.66
N GLU A 555 6.50 -4.35 18.77
CA GLU A 555 6.68 -3.05 19.41
C GLU A 555 6.57 -3.11 20.94
N THR A 556 7.72 -2.90 21.60
CA THR A 556 7.80 -2.47 23.01
C THR A 556 8.42 -1.06 23.05
N PRO A 557 8.10 -0.20 24.03
CA PRO A 557 8.88 1.01 24.27
C PRO A 557 10.37 0.66 24.31
N ALA A 558 11.25 1.41 23.65
CA ALA A 558 12.68 1.14 23.82
C ALA A 558 13.04 1.62 25.23
N ASP A 559 13.53 0.71 26.07
CA ASP A 559 14.34 1.12 27.21
C ASP A 559 15.59 1.79 26.60
N LEU A 560 15.68 3.12 26.68
CA LEU A 560 16.64 4.02 26.01
C LEU A 560 18.13 3.74 26.30
N VAL A 561 18.39 2.63 26.95
CA VAL A 561 19.52 2.44 27.82
C VAL A 561 20.20 1.12 27.57
N ARG A 562 19.46 0.07 27.17
CA ARG A 562 20.16 -1.13 26.68
C ARG A 562 21.02 -0.79 25.46
N ALA A 563 20.82 0.37 24.84
CA ALA A 563 21.72 0.94 23.86
C ALA A 563 23.02 1.43 24.54
N ALA A 564 24.10 0.68 24.33
CA ALA A 564 25.45 1.06 24.76
C ALA A 564 25.98 2.37 24.14
N SER A 565 25.22 3.01 23.22
CA SER A 565 25.54 4.30 22.61
C SER A 565 24.33 4.96 21.92
N PRO A 566 24.31 6.29 21.74
CA PRO A 566 23.26 6.99 20.98
C PRO A 566 23.10 6.48 19.54
N ALA A 567 24.19 6.09 18.87
CA ALA A 567 24.16 5.53 17.53
C ALA A 567 23.48 4.14 17.47
N ALA A 568 23.63 3.32 18.52
CA ALA A 568 22.91 2.07 18.64
C ALA A 568 21.41 2.30 18.79
N SER A 569 20.99 3.28 19.60
CA SER A 569 19.56 3.62 19.77
C SER A 569 18.89 4.08 18.47
N LEU A 570 19.58 4.90 17.65
CA LEU A 570 19.11 5.31 16.33
C LEU A 570 19.01 4.12 15.36
N ARG A 571 20.01 3.21 15.38
CA ARG A 571 20.01 2.03 14.52
C ARG A 571 18.85 1.10 14.89
N GLU A 572 18.58 0.92 16.17
CA GLU A 572 17.46 0.11 16.66
C GLU A 572 16.10 0.71 16.26
N ASP A 573 15.89 2.02 16.45
CA ASP A 573 14.64 2.68 16.03
C ASP A 573 14.46 2.65 14.49
N ARG A 574 15.56 2.85 13.74
CA ARG A 574 15.56 2.69 12.27
C ARG A 574 15.15 1.28 11.87
N THR A 575 15.74 0.25 12.49
CA THR A 575 15.37 -1.15 12.21
C THR A 575 13.91 -1.39 12.56
N THR A 576 13.41 -0.86 13.69
CA THR A 576 11.99 -0.93 14.06
C THR A 576 11.09 -0.32 13.00
N LYS A 577 11.41 0.88 12.50
CA LYS A 577 10.62 1.53 11.46
C LYS A 577 10.71 0.78 10.13
N LEU A 578 11.90 0.32 9.71
CA LEU A 578 12.07 -0.45 8.46
C LEU A 578 11.34 -1.79 8.51
N VAL A 579 11.41 -2.52 9.62
CA VAL A 579 10.64 -3.76 9.81
C VAL A 579 9.14 -3.45 9.74
N ARG A 580 8.67 -2.36 10.34
CA ARG A 580 7.26 -1.95 10.19
C ARG A 580 6.90 -1.70 8.72
N LEU A 581 7.71 -0.94 7.99
CA LEU A 581 7.47 -0.68 6.56
C LEU A 581 7.46 -1.98 5.76
N ALA A 582 8.36 -2.92 6.05
CA ALA A 582 8.42 -4.22 5.38
C ALA A 582 7.23 -5.13 5.73
N VAL A 583 6.81 -5.16 7.00
CA VAL A 583 5.66 -5.97 7.47
C VAL A 583 4.35 -5.49 6.87
N PHE A 584 4.23 -4.20 6.51
CA PHE A 584 3.07 -3.72 5.76
C PHE A 584 3.25 -3.82 4.24
N GLY A 585 4.44 -3.49 3.71
CA GLY A 585 4.69 -3.46 2.26
C GLY A 585 4.80 -4.84 1.61
N LEU A 586 5.55 -5.79 2.19
CA LEU A 586 5.77 -7.09 1.58
C LEU A 586 4.47 -7.92 1.49
N PRO A 587 3.65 -8.04 2.54
CA PRO A 587 2.40 -8.79 2.42
C PRO A 587 1.42 -8.13 1.45
N PHE A 588 1.32 -6.79 1.44
CA PHE A 588 0.49 -6.05 0.46
C PHE A 588 0.91 -6.34 -0.98
N GLY A 589 2.21 -6.28 -1.26
CA GLY A 589 2.70 -6.47 -2.61
C GLY A 589 2.65 -7.92 -3.08
N LEU A 590 3.00 -8.87 -2.21
CA LEU A 590 2.98 -10.30 -2.54
C LEU A 590 1.54 -10.82 -2.71
N SER A 591 0.60 -10.40 -1.85
CA SER A 591 -0.79 -10.86 -1.96
C SER A 591 -1.44 -10.32 -3.24
N ALA A 592 -1.34 -9.02 -3.48
CA ALA A 592 -1.94 -8.40 -4.67
C ALA A 592 -1.26 -8.89 -5.95
N GLY A 593 0.08 -8.94 -5.97
CA GLY A 593 0.83 -9.33 -7.16
C GLY A 593 0.68 -10.80 -7.52
N LEU A 594 0.56 -11.71 -6.55
CA LEU A 594 0.31 -13.13 -6.82
C LEU A 594 -1.12 -13.35 -7.33
N VAL A 595 -2.12 -12.73 -6.68
CA VAL A 595 -3.52 -12.85 -7.08
C VAL A 595 -3.73 -12.30 -8.49
N LEU A 596 -3.29 -11.06 -8.74
CA LEU A 596 -3.47 -10.41 -10.04
C LEU A 596 -2.54 -10.99 -11.10
N GLY A 597 -1.35 -11.49 -10.71
CA GLY A 597 -0.43 -12.17 -11.61
C GLY A 597 -0.97 -13.49 -12.15
N LEU A 598 -1.72 -14.24 -11.33
CA LEU A 598 -2.38 -15.48 -11.75
C LEU A 598 -3.59 -15.24 -12.64
N VAL A 599 -4.30 -14.12 -12.45
CA VAL A 599 -5.53 -13.79 -13.19
C VAL A 599 -5.25 -13.03 -14.49
N ALA A 600 -4.38 -12.02 -14.44
CA ALA A 600 -4.13 -11.07 -15.54
C ALA A 600 -2.72 -11.19 -16.15
N GLY A 601 -1.93 -12.16 -15.69
CA GLY A 601 -0.58 -12.45 -16.20
C GLY A 601 0.55 -11.78 -15.40
N PRO A 602 1.79 -12.29 -15.53
CA PRO A 602 2.89 -11.97 -14.63
C PRO A 602 3.36 -10.50 -14.70
N ARG A 603 3.20 -9.84 -15.85
CA ARG A 603 3.55 -8.41 -15.99
C ARG A 603 2.61 -7.52 -15.18
N VAL A 604 1.31 -7.78 -15.24
CA VAL A 604 0.28 -7.05 -14.49
C VAL A 604 0.45 -7.33 -12.99
N GLY A 605 0.59 -8.59 -12.60
CA GLY A 605 0.87 -8.96 -11.21
C GLY A 605 2.13 -8.33 -10.63
N LEU A 606 3.22 -8.18 -11.40
CA LEU A 606 4.42 -7.52 -10.92
C LEU A 606 4.20 -6.02 -10.68
N LEU A 607 3.57 -5.31 -11.63
CA LEU A 607 3.32 -3.87 -11.50
C LEU A 607 2.34 -3.56 -10.37
N ASP A 608 1.24 -4.31 -10.30
CA ASP A 608 0.25 -4.18 -9.23
C ASP A 608 0.79 -4.60 -7.87
N GLY A 609 1.64 -5.63 -7.83
CA GLY A 609 2.33 -6.05 -6.62
C GLY A 609 3.29 -4.99 -6.10
N ILE A 610 4.07 -4.34 -6.96
CA ILE A 610 4.95 -3.23 -6.56
C ILE A 610 4.10 -2.05 -6.08
N GLY A 611 3.06 -1.67 -6.84
CA GLY A 611 2.14 -0.61 -6.46
C GLY A 611 1.50 -0.87 -5.09
N ALA A 612 0.98 -2.07 -4.87
CA ALA A 612 0.32 -2.44 -3.62
C ALA A 612 1.30 -2.42 -2.46
N GLY A 613 2.52 -2.91 -2.68
CA GLY A 613 3.59 -2.85 -1.69
C GLY A 613 3.95 -1.42 -1.29
N LEU A 614 4.01 -0.49 -2.24
CA LEU A 614 4.23 0.94 -1.96
C LEU A 614 3.08 1.55 -1.15
N LEU A 615 1.82 1.21 -1.43
CA LEU A 615 0.69 1.62 -0.59
C LEU A 615 0.79 1.04 0.82
N GLY A 616 1.23 -0.22 0.97
CA GLY A 616 1.54 -0.83 2.26
C GLY A 616 2.61 -0.05 3.04
N VAL A 617 3.66 0.43 2.36
CA VAL A 617 4.68 1.31 2.96
C VAL A 617 4.07 2.64 3.43
N VAL A 618 3.16 3.24 2.66
CA VAL A 618 2.45 4.47 3.04
C VAL A 618 1.60 4.25 4.30
N VAL A 619 0.91 3.10 4.41
CA VAL A 619 0.19 2.71 5.64
C VAL A 619 1.15 2.57 6.83
N GLY A 620 2.30 1.94 6.62
CA GLY A 620 3.36 1.82 7.64
C GLY A 620 3.99 3.17 8.03
N LEU A 621 4.00 4.15 7.12
CA LEU A 621 4.41 5.53 7.39
C LEU A 621 3.38 6.26 8.23
N ALA A 622 2.09 6.17 7.89
CA ALA A 622 0.97 6.83 8.57
C ALA A 622 0.72 6.34 10.00
N ARG A 623 1.29 5.20 10.38
CA ARG A 623 1.02 4.52 11.64
C ARG A 623 2.25 4.44 12.55
N GLY A 624 1.98 4.57 13.85
CA GLY A 624 2.94 4.45 14.95
C GLY A 624 3.89 5.65 15.07
N PRO A 625 4.81 5.61 16.04
CA PRO A 625 5.73 6.72 16.31
C PRO A 625 6.60 7.04 15.08
N HIS A 626 6.75 8.33 14.79
CA HIS A 626 7.53 8.87 13.67
C HIS A 626 8.95 9.28 14.10
N VAL A 627 9.54 8.62 15.08
CA VAL A 627 10.79 9.06 15.74
C VAL A 627 11.97 9.15 14.77
N TRP A 628 12.33 8.04 14.10
CA TRP A 628 13.34 8.05 13.04
C TRP A 628 12.97 8.98 11.86
N THR A 629 11.72 8.97 11.41
CA THR A 629 11.28 9.76 10.24
C THR A 629 11.36 11.26 10.52
N ARG A 630 10.98 11.71 11.73
CA ARG A 630 11.14 13.09 12.20
C ARG A 630 12.60 13.52 12.22
N PHE A 631 13.46 12.66 12.75
CA PHE A 631 14.90 12.89 12.74
C PHE A 631 15.46 13.03 11.33
N VAL A 632 15.05 12.16 10.39
CA VAL A 632 15.51 12.24 8.99
C VAL A 632 15.08 13.57 8.35
N VAL A 633 13.80 13.96 8.49
CA VAL A 633 13.31 15.24 7.94
C VAL A 633 14.04 16.42 8.56
N ALA A 634 14.17 16.46 9.88
CA ALA A 634 14.87 17.54 10.58
C ALA A 634 16.34 17.63 10.17
N ARG A 635 17.04 16.49 10.08
CA ARG A 635 18.43 16.43 9.63
C ARG A 635 18.59 16.94 8.20
N VAL A 636 17.70 16.56 7.28
CA VAL A 636 17.76 17.02 5.87
C VAL A 636 17.56 18.53 5.80
N VAL A 637 16.54 19.07 6.48
CA VAL A 637 16.27 20.51 6.47
C VAL A 637 17.43 21.31 7.08
N LEU A 638 17.98 20.89 8.22
CA LEU A 638 19.10 21.57 8.87
C LEU A 638 20.41 21.43 8.08
N ALA A 639 20.60 20.32 7.35
CA ALA A 639 21.74 20.14 6.46
C ALA A 639 21.66 21.03 5.20
N LEU A 640 20.46 21.18 4.62
CA LEU A 640 20.22 22.10 3.50
C LEU A 640 20.43 23.56 3.90
N ARG A 641 20.21 23.92 5.17
CA ARG A 641 20.52 25.26 5.72
C ARG A 641 21.99 25.47 6.06
N GLY A 642 22.82 24.43 6.00
CA GLY A 642 24.23 24.49 6.39
C GLY A 642 24.50 24.53 7.91
N GLU A 643 23.45 24.46 8.74
CA GLU A 643 23.53 24.54 10.21
C GLU A 643 24.11 23.25 10.83
N LEU A 644 23.82 22.08 10.24
CA LEU A 644 24.33 20.78 10.68
C LEU A 644 24.85 19.93 9.49
N PRO A 645 25.72 18.92 9.72
CA PRO A 645 26.21 18.07 8.64
C PRO A 645 25.21 16.96 8.23
N TRP A 646 25.24 16.57 6.95
CA TRP A 646 24.49 15.41 6.42
C TRP A 646 24.72 14.11 7.22
N ARG A 647 25.96 13.90 7.68
CA ARG A 647 26.37 12.75 8.52
C ARG A 647 26.41 13.12 10.01
N LEU A 648 25.34 13.74 10.53
CA LEU A 648 25.23 14.22 11.92
C LEU A 648 25.73 13.23 12.99
N MET A 649 25.30 11.96 12.95
CA MET A 649 25.73 10.99 13.97
C MET A 649 27.21 10.62 13.89
N ALA A 650 27.82 10.68 12.71
CA ALA A 650 29.26 10.48 12.56
C ALA A 650 30.03 11.66 13.16
N PHE A 651 29.54 12.88 12.94
CA PHE A 651 30.09 14.11 13.54
C PHE A 651 29.98 14.09 15.08
N LEU A 652 28.82 13.72 15.63
CA LEU A 652 28.63 13.61 17.09
C LEU A 652 29.46 12.48 17.71
N GLY A 653 29.59 11.35 17.01
CA GLY A 653 30.47 10.24 17.41
C GLY A 653 31.95 10.64 17.37
N GLU A 654 32.37 11.43 16.39
CA GLU A 654 33.72 12.01 16.33
C GLU A 654 33.95 13.00 17.48
N ALA A 655 33.00 13.91 17.74
CA ALA A 655 33.07 14.83 18.88
C ALA A 655 33.12 14.09 20.23
N HIS A 656 32.49 12.92 20.32
CA HIS A 656 32.58 12.05 21.48
C HIS A 656 33.96 11.40 21.62
N ARG A 657 34.53 10.85 20.54
CA ARG A 657 35.90 10.29 20.54
C ARG A 657 36.95 11.34 20.87
N LEU A 658 36.76 12.56 20.38
CA LEU A 658 37.60 13.72 20.67
C LEU A 658 37.29 14.39 22.02
N CYS A 659 36.46 13.76 22.86
CA CYS A 659 36.17 14.21 24.22
C CYS A 659 35.50 15.59 24.36
N VAL A 660 34.99 16.18 23.28
CA VAL A 660 34.18 17.41 23.31
C VAL A 660 32.77 17.10 23.85
N LEU A 661 32.22 15.94 23.46
CA LEU A 661 30.95 15.41 23.94
C LEU A 661 31.15 14.13 24.77
N ARG A 662 30.29 13.91 25.75
CA ARG A 662 30.12 12.62 26.44
C ARG A 662 28.79 11.99 26.06
N ALA A 663 28.72 10.67 26.05
CA ALA A 663 27.49 9.92 25.84
C ALA A 663 27.02 9.36 27.18
N ASN A 664 25.77 9.64 27.57
CA ASN A 664 25.12 9.01 28.71
C ASN A 664 23.92 8.23 28.16
N GLY A 665 24.03 6.89 28.06
CA GLY A 665 22.99 6.07 27.44
C GLY A 665 22.68 6.48 25.99
N GLY A 666 21.40 6.79 25.71
CA GLY A 666 20.91 7.17 24.37
C GLY A 666 21.11 8.64 23.96
N VAL A 667 21.70 9.49 24.80
CA VAL A 667 21.84 10.95 24.56
C VAL A 667 23.31 11.41 24.58
N TYR A 668 23.59 12.54 23.90
CA TYR A 668 24.87 13.23 23.97
C TYR A 668 24.78 14.44 24.89
N ARG A 669 25.89 14.78 25.57
CA ARG A 669 26.01 15.96 26.41
C ARG A 669 27.39 16.59 26.21
N PHE A 670 27.51 17.90 26.29
CA PHE A 670 28.83 18.54 26.32
C PHE A 670 29.59 18.07 27.56
N ARG A 671 30.88 17.74 27.40
CA ARG A 671 31.67 17.23 28.53
C ARG A 671 31.66 18.18 29.73
N HIS A 672 31.62 19.49 29.46
CA HIS A 672 31.48 20.54 30.46
C HIS A 672 30.40 21.56 30.08
N ASN A 673 29.54 21.92 31.04
CA ASN A 673 28.50 22.93 30.83
C ASN A 673 29.10 24.31 30.52
N LEU A 674 30.27 24.64 31.08
CA LEU A 674 31.00 25.89 30.78
C LEU A 674 31.36 26.01 29.30
N LEU A 675 31.80 24.90 28.69
CA LEU A 675 32.07 24.85 27.26
C LEU A 675 30.80 25.04 26.42
N GLN A 676 29.69 24.42 26.83
CA GLN A 676 28.39 24.64 26.16
C GLN A 676 27.95 26.10 26.27
N ASP A 677 28.03 26.71 27.45
CA ASP A 677 27.62 28.10 27.68
C ASP A 677 28.48 29.09 26.90
N ARG A 678 29.79 28.84 26.80
CA ARG A 678 30.72 29.62 25.97
C ARG A 678 30.36 29.51 24.48
N LEU A 679 30.18 28.31 23.96
CA LEU A 679 29.79 28.05 22.56
C LEU A 679 28.40 28.60 22.22
N ALA A 680 27.50 28.70 23.21
CA ALA A 680 26.17 29.29 23.04
C ALA A 680 26.16 30.83 23.15
N GLY A 681 27.33 31.49 23.14
CA GLY A 681 27.45 32.95 23.13
C GLY A 681 27.55 33.64 24.50
N GLY A 682 28.01 32.94 25.55
CA GLY A 682 28.50 33.57 26.80
C GLY A 682 27.67 33.33 28.08
N LEU A 683 28.37 33.41 29.23
CA LEU A 683 27.87 33.31 30.61
C LEU A 683 26.74 34.32 30.90
N PRO A 684 25.82 34.02 31.83
CA PRO A 684 24.58 34.77 32.01
C PRO A 684 24.81 36.22 32.43
N ARG A 685 24.49 37.17 31.54
CA ARG A 685 24.11 38.52 31.96
C ARG A 685 22.72 38.41 32.59
N LYS A 686 22.61 38.62 33.91
CA LYS A 686 21.37 38.73 34.69
C LYS A 686 20.31 39.52 33.89
N LYS A 687 19.37 38.82 33.26
CA LYS A 687 18.08 39.38 32.85
C LYS A 687 17.02 38.55 33.55
N ALA A 688 16.23 39.23 34.39
CA ALA A 688 15.10 38.65 35.10
C ALA A 688 14.19 37.94 34.10
N ALA A 689 13.90 36.68 34.36
CA ALA A 689 12.97 35.88 33.57
C ALA A 689 11.55 36.39 33.84
N GLU A 690 10.94 37.03 32.84
CA GLU A 690 9.49 37.20 32.79
C GLU A 690 8.81 35.84 32.52
N PRO A 691 7.67 35.54 33.15
CA PRO A 691 6.94 34.30 32.91
C PRO A 691 6.24 34.34 31.53
N VAL A 692 6.55 33.35 30.68
CA VAL A 692 5.83 33.12 29.41
C VAL A 692 4.48 32.45 29.72
N PRO A 693 3.35 32.96 29.20
CA PRO A 693 2.03 32.42 29.50
C PRO A 693 1.80 31.05 28.84
N ALA A 694 1.26 30.11 29.62
CA ALA A 694 0.87 28.79 29.16
C ALA A 694 -0.31 28.88 28.17
N ARG A 695 -0.07 28.54 26.90
CA ARG A 695 -1.16 28.34 25.92
C ARG A 695 -1.79 26.96 26.12
N SER A 696 -3.10 26.94 26.31
CA SER A 696 -3.91 25.72 26.37
C SER A 696 -4.04 25.07 24.97
N PRO A 697 -3.93 23.73 24.85
CA PRO A 697 -4.17 23.06 23.58
C PRO A 697 -5.68 22.88 23.37
N ALA A 698 -6.23 23.61 22.40
CA ALA A 698 -7.57 23.40 21.86
C ALA A 698 -7.66 22.01 21.19
N ARG A 699 -8.07 20.99 21.97
CA ARG A 699 -8.28 19.60 21.52
C ARG A 699 -9.77 19.27 21.50
N SER A 700 -10.44 19.42 20.37
CA SER A 700 -11.69 18.66 20.13
C SER A 700 -12.19 18.62 18.69
N ARG A 701 -11.89 19.61 17.83
CA ARG A 701 -12.49 19.67 16.48
C ARG A 701 -11.84 18.76 15.42
N THR A 702 -10.54 18.47 15.52
CA THR A 702 -9.79 17.76 14.47
C THR A 702 -10.00 16.24 14.44
N ARG A 703 -10.32 15.60 15.57
CA ARG A 703 -10.56 14.14 15.62
C ARG A 703 -11.87 13.70 14.94
N ARG A 704 -12.89 14.57 14.93
CA ARG A 704 -14.19 14.28 14.27
C ARG A 704 -14.10 14.38 12.75
N ALA A 705 -13.32 15.32 12.22
CA ALA A 705 -13.13 15.48 10.76
C ALA A 705 -12.31 14.33 10.14
N VAL A 706 -11.31 13.80 10.85
CA VAL A 706 -10.47 12.68 10.38
C VAL A 706 -11.25 11.36 10.32
N THR A 707 -12.18 11.14 11.25
CA THR A 707 -12.98 9.91 11.30
C THR A 707 -14.02 9.86 10.16
N LEU A 708 -14.67 10.98 9.86
CA LEU A 708 -15.60 11.08 8.71
C LEU A 708 -14.89 10.98 7.36
N THR A 709 -13.67 11.50 7.24
CA THR A 709 -12.90 11.44 5.97
C THR A 709 -12.27 10.07 5.73
N LEU A 710 -11.91 9.34 6.80
CA LEU A 710 -11.47 7.93 6.69
C LEU A 710 -12.59 7.00 6.24
N ILE A 711 -13.86 7.31 6.58
CA ILE A 711 -15.03 6.61 6.04
C ILE A 711 -15.13 6.87 4.54
N VAL A 712 -14.92 8.10 4.08
CA VAL A 712 -14.92 8.48 2.65
C VAL A 712 -13.77 7.84 1.86
N LEU A 713 -12.60 7.61 2.47
CA LEU A 713 -11.48 6.92 1.82
C LEU A 713 -11.58 5.38 1.84
N PHE A 714 -12.22 4.81 2.86
CA PHE A 714 -12.54 3.37 2.88
C PHE A 714 -13.69 3.03 1.93
N SER A 715 -14.68 3.90 1.79
CA SER A 715 -15.63 3.78 0.67
C SER A 715 -14.94 4.09 -0.67
N GLY A 716 -13.98 5.00 -0.75
CA GLY A 716 -13.20 5.26 -1.97
C GLY A 716 -12.31 4.11 -2.45
N THR A 717 -11.82 3.23 -1.57
CA THR A 717 -11.03 2.04 -1.96
C THR A 717 -11.89 0.80 -2.22
N GLY A 718 -13.06 0.68 -1.58
CA GLY A 718 -14.09 -0.29 -1.97
C GLY A 718 -14.77 0.05 -3.30
N LEU A 719 -14.97 1.34 -3.60
CA LEU A 719 -15.51 1.82 -4.88
C LEU A 719 -14.44 1.93 -5.99
N GLY A 720 -13.15 2.10 -5.66
CA GLY A 720 -12.10 2.33 -6.66
C GLY A 720 -11.63 1.10 -7.44
N ILE A 721 -11.87 -0.11 -6.93
CA ILE A 721 -11.44 -1.36 -7.60
C ILE A 721 -12.63 -2.08 -8.28
N GLY A 722 -13.84 -1.99 -7.72
CA GLY A 722 -15.00 -2.61 -8.35
C GLY A 722 -15.58 -1.78 -9.50
N LEU A 723 -15.71 -0.46 -9.35
CA LEU A 723 -16.57 0.32 -10.25
C LEU A 723 -15.98 0.61 -11.66
N PRO A 724 -14.65 0.61 -11.91
CA PRO A 724 -14.15 0.86 -13.26
C PRO A 724 -13.91 -0.40 -14.10
N VAL A 725 -13.88 -1.62 -13.53
CA VAL A 725 -13.54 -2.83 -14.32
C VAL A 725 -14.79 -3.44 -14.97
N ALA A 726 -15.87 -3.69 -14.23
CA ALA A 726 -17.16 -4.01 -14.85
C ALA A 726 -17.72 -2.83 -15.67
N GLY A 727 -17.67 -1.61 -15.14
CA GLY A 727 -18.23 -0.42 -15.79
C GLY A 727 -17.46 0.03 -17.04
N GLY A 728 -16.13 -0.11 -17.04
CA GLY A 728 -15.28 0.32 -18.16
C GLY A 728 -15.31 -0.62 -19.37
N LEU A 729 -15.57 -1.91 -19.16
CA LEU A 729 -15.71 -2.88 -20.24
C LEU A 729 -17.07 -2.74 -20.95
N GLN A 730 -18.15 -2.47 -20.22
CA GLN A 730 -19.48 -2.19 -20.81
C GLN A 730 -19.60 -0.79 -21.43
N ALA A 731 -18.91 0.22 -20.89
CA ALA A 731 -18.92 1.58 -21.47
C ALA A 731 -18.40 1.64 -22.91
N LYS A 732 -17.58 0.67 -23.35
CA LYS A 732 -17.16 0.55 -24.77
C LYS A 732 -18.31 0.26 -25.73
N CYS A 733 -19.40 -0.33 -25.25
CA CYS A 733 -20.63 -0.48 -26.02
C CYS A 733 -21.57 0.73 -25.84
N GLY A 734 -21.10 1.89 -25.36
CA GLY A 734 -21.90 3.13 -25.31
C GLY A 734 -23.12 3.08 -24.39
N LEU A 735 -23.25 2.04 -23.56
CA LEU A 735 -24.39 1.81 -22.67
C LEU A 735 -23.98 2.00 -21.22
N THR A 736 -24.98 2.27 -20.36
CA THR A 736 -24.74 2.38 -18.92
C THR A 736 -24.31 1.02 -18.35
N PRO A 737 -23.53 0.97 -17.25
CA PRO A 737 -23.06 -0.28 -16.63
C PRO A 737 -24.18 -1.25 -16.16
N PHE A 738 -25.46 -0.85 -16.28
CA PHE A 738 -26.62 -1.63 -15.83
C PHE A 738 -27.40 -2.26 -16.98
N ASP A 739 -27.04 -1.96 -18.24
CA ASP A 739 -27.68 -2.55 -19.40
C ASP A 739 -27.20 -4.01 -19.61
N ARG A 740 -28.14 -4.97 -19.56
CA ARG A 740 -27.85 -6.41 -19.61
C ARG A 740 -28.00 -7.01 -21.01
N ASP A 741 -28.53 -6.25 -21.96
CA ASP A 741 -28.96 -6.80 -23.25
C ASP A 741 -27.80 -6.88 -24.25
N ILE A 742 -26.80 -6.00 -24.12
CA ILE A 742 -25.56 -6.01 -24.92
C ILE A 742 -24.34 -6.31 -24.03
N ARG A 743 -23.53 -7.29 -24.46
CA ARG A 743 -22.37 -7.80 -23.75
C ARG A 743 -21.10 -7.56 -24.54
N TYR A 744 -20.03 -7.17 -23.84
CA TYR A 744 -18.70 -7.04 -24.42
C TYR A 744 -17.98 -8.40 -24.38
N LEU A 745 -18.05 -9.17 -25.48
CA LEU A 745 -17.54 -10.54 -25.58
C LEU A 745 -16.33 -10.64 -26.50
N ARG A 746 -15.41 -11.56 -26.22
CA ARG A 746 -14.19 -11.74 -27.02
C ARG A 746 -14.47 -12.50 -28.33
N GLY A 747 -14.32 -11.86 -29.49
CA GLY A 747 -14.41 -12.47 -30.82
C GLY A 747 -13.03 -12.63 -31.46
N GLY A 748 -12.44 -13.82 -31.42
CA GLY A 748 -11.07 -14.05 -31.93
C GLY A 748 -10.01 -13.28 -31.13
N PHE A 749 -9.28 -12.37 -31.79
CA PHE A 749 -8.27 -11.50 -31.17
C PHE A 749 -8.82 -10.13 -30.72
N THR A 750 -10.06 -9.80 -31.07
CA THR A 750 -10.71 -8.51 -30.76
C THR A 750 -11.90 -8.71 -29.83
N TYR A 751 -12.39 -7.62 -29.23
CA TYR A 751 -13.60 -7.64 -28.43
C TYR A 751 -14.78 -7.01 -29.18
N GLU A 752 -15.89 -7.70 -29.04
CA GLU A 752 -17.24 -7.61 -29.58
C GLU A 752 -18.33 -6.91 -28.77
N CYS A 753 -19.13 -5.98 -29.29
CA CYS A 753 -20.44 -5.72 -28.66
C CYS A 753 -21.47 -6.69 -29.26
N VAL A 754 -21.97 -7.64 -28.46
CA VAL A 754 -22.84 -8.75 -28.86
C VAL A 754 -24.11 -8.73 -28.04
N GLY A 755 -25.28 -8.84 -28.66
CA GLY A 755 -26.55 -8.80 -27.94
C GLY A 755 -27.72 -8.42 -28.83
N VAL A 756 -28.86 -8.11 -28.19
CA VAL A 756 -30.08 -7.66 -28.86
C VAL A 756 -30.36 -6.21 -28.47
N THR A 757 -30.73 -5.37 -29.42
CA THR A 757 -31.14 -3.98 -29.20
C THR A 757 -32.36 -3.66 -30.07
N ASP A 758 -33.13 -2.63 -29.73
CA ASP A 758 -34.23 -2.13 -30.55
C ASP A 758 -33.81 -0.98 -31.48
N GLY A 759 -32.51 -0.81 -31.69
CA GLY A 759 -31.94 0.22 -32.56
C GLY A 759 -31.21 1.33 -31.79
N ALA A 760 -31.37 1.39 -30.47
CA ALA A 760 -30.68 2.34 -29.59
C ALA A 760 -29.14 2.22 -29.67
N TYR A 761 -28.63 1.00 -29.86
CA TYR A 761 -27.21 0.77 -30.10
C TYR A 761 -26.92 0.43 -31.57
N ASP A 762 -25.86 1.04 -32.11
CA ASP A 762 -25.43 0.82 -33.49
C ASP A 762 -24.26 -0.18 -33.57
N PHE A 763 -24.57 -1.46 -33.76
CA PHE A 763 -23.56 -2.51 -33.93
C PHE A 763 -22.64 -2.32 -35.15
N SER A 764 -23.13 -1.63 -36.20
CA SER A 764 -22.38 -1.46 -37.45
C SER A 764 -21.18 -0.51 -37.29
N GLY A 765 -21.26 0.39 -36.30
CA GLY A 765 -20.26 1.44 -36.05
C GLY A 765 -20.10 2.43 -37.20
N ASP A 766 -21.00 2.43 -38.18
CA ASP A 766 -20.80 3.12 -39.44
C ASP A 766 -21.32 4.58 -39.45
N GLY A 767 -22.02 4.98 -38.38
CA GLY A 767 -22.40 6.36 -38.12
C GLY A 767 -23.54 6.90 -39.00
N THR A 768 -24.19 6.07 -39.83
CA THR A 768 -25.23 6.56 -40.76
C THR A 768 -26.64 6.61 -40.22
N GLY A 769 -26.85 6.12 -38.99
CA GLY A 769 -28.10 6.30 -38.27
C GLY A 769 -29.25 5.39 -38.70
N ILE A 770 -29.03 4.34 -39.50
CA ILE A 770 -30.10 3.39 -39.83
C ILE A 770 -30.69 2.71 -38.59
N SER A 771 -29.86 2.36 -37.61
CA SER A 771 -30.29 1.82 -36.31
C SER A 771 -31.23 2.79 -35.58
N LYS A 772 -30.97 4.11 -35.65
CA LYS A 772 -31.84 5.15 -35.09
C LYS A 772 -33.17 5.29 -35.83
N LEU A 773 -33.20 5.06 -37.14
CA LEU A 773 -34.45 5.05 -37.90
C LEU A 773 -35.33 3.85 -37.48
N ILE A 774 -34.73 2.69 -37.24
CA ILE A 774 -35.41 1.50 -36.70
C ILE A 774 -35.91 1.78 -35.27
N GLU A 775 -35.08 2.38 -34.41
CA GLU A 775 -35.46 2.81 -33.06
C GLU A 775 -36.66 3.76 -33.09
N SER A 776 -36.67 4.73 -34.01
CA SER A 776 -37.79 5.66 -34.19
C SER A 776 -39.08 4.95 -34.60
N GLN A 777 -39.01 3.99 -35.54
CA GLN A 777 -40.18 3.18 -35.94
C GLN A 777 -40.68 2.29 -34.80
N ASN A 778 -39.75 1.71 -34.04
CA ASN A 778 -40.06 0.90 -32.86
C ASN A 778 -40.75 1.72 -31.76
N THR A 779 -40.24 2.93 -31.50
CA THR A 779 -40.83 3.85 -30.53
C THR A 779 -42.25 4.22 -30.93
N ALA A 780 -42.46 4.60 -32.20
CA ALA A 780 -43.79 4.92 -32.73
C ALA A 780 -44.77 3.73 -32.67
N ALA A 781 -44.27 2.52 -32.93
CA ALA A 781 -45.06 1.28 -32.83
C ALA A 781 -45.54 1.02 -31.39
N VAL A 782 -44.69 1.27 -30.38
CA VAL A 782 -45.02 1.06 -28.97
C VAL A 782 -45.91 2.17 -28.41
N THR A 783 -45.67 3.43 -28.76
CA THR A 783 -46.46 4.56 -28.23
C THR A 783 -47.82 4.70 -28.90
N GLY A 784 -47.94 4.30 -30.17
CA GLY A 784 -49.16 4.47 -30.97
C GLY A 784 -50.13 3.29 -30.93
N SER A 785 -49.73 2.13 -30.39
CA SER A 785 -50.54 0.91 -30.37
C SER A 785 -50.40 0.18 -29.05
N GLY A 786 -51.52 -0.17 -28.40
CA GLY A 786 -51.55 -1.06 -27.23
C GLY A 786 -51.21 -2.52 -27.54
N SER A 787 -51.00 -2.89 -28.82
CA SER A 787 -50.66 -4.26 -29.24
C SER A 787 -49.60 -4.26 -30.34
N TYR A 788 -48.48 -4.95 -30.09
CA TYR A 788 -47.40 -5.16 -31.04
C TYR A 788 -46.77 -6.55 -30.85
N VAL A 789 -46.06 -7.01 -31.88
CA VAL A 789 -45.21 -8.22 -31.86
C VAL A 789 -43.77 -7.89 -32.20
N ARG A 790 -42.83 -8.77 -31.86
CA ARG A 790 -41.40 -8.57 -32.10
C ARG A 790 -40.90 -9.47 -33.24
N VAL A 791 -40.04 -8.92 -34.08
CA VAL A 791 -39.30 -9.66 -35.12
C VAL A 791 -37.83 -9.30 -34.99
N ALA A 792 -36.93 -10.29 -34.94
CA ALA A 792 -35.50 -10.02 -34.76
C ALA A 792 -34.72 -10.22 -36.06
N VAL A 793 -33.85 -9.27 -36.39
CA VAL A 793 -32.85 -9.37 -37.45
C VAL A 793 -31.59 -10.00 -36.85
N LEU A 794 -31.42 -11.30 -37.07
CA LEU A 794 -30.28 -12.07 -36.59
C LEU A 794 -29.21 -12.15 -37.66
N ALA A 795 -28.09 -11.46 -37.46
CA ALA A 795 -26.99 -11.39 -38.43
C ALA A 795 -25.66 -10.99 -37.76
N PRO A 796 -24.50 -11.19 -38.43
CA PRO A 796 -23.25 -10.57 -38.01
C PRO A 796 -23.32 -9.05 -38.29
N LEU A 797 -23.85 -8.28 -37.35
CA LEU A 797 -24.01 -6.83 -37.46
C LEU A 797 -22.73 -6.05 -37.11
N ALA A 798 -21.61 -6.76 -36.92
CA ALA A 798 -20.27 -6.20 -36.77
C ALA A 798 -19.38 -6.59 -37.98
N PRO A 799 -18.54 -5.67 -38.48
CA PRO A 799 -17.81 -5.86 -39.72
C PRO A 799 -16.74 -6.96 -39.63
N ARG A 800 -16.91 -8.03 -40.43
CA ARG A 800 -15.87 -9.05 -40.77
C ARG A 800 -16.44 -10.04 -41.79
N THR A 801 -17.52 -10.75 -41.41
CA THR A 801 -18.23 -11.66 -42.32
C THR A 801 -19.08 -10.88 -43.33
N PHE A 802 -19.72 -9.82 -42.86
CA PHE A 802 -20.29 -8.77 -43.69
C PHE A 802 -19.44 -7.52 -43.57
N ASP A 803 -19.30 -6.78 -44.67
CA ASP A 803 -18.75 -5.42 -44.62
C ASP A 803 -19.81 -4.42 -44.11
N SER A 804 -19.37 -3.25 -43.65
CA SER A 804 -20.28 -2.23 -43.11
C SER A 804 -21.34 -1.77 -44.12
N ARG A 805 -21.04 -1.81 -45.43
CA ARG A 805 -21.98 -1.41 -46.48
C ARG A 805 -23.10 -2.46 -46.64
N GLN A 806 -22.75 -3.74 -46.61
CA GLN A 806 -23.71 -4.85 -46.64
C GLN A 806 -24.63 -4.82 -45.41
N ILE A 807 -24.08 -4.60 -44.21
CA ILE A 807 -24.86 -4.46 -42.97
C ILE A 807 -25.85 -3.29 -43.09
N ARG A 808 -25.36 -2.12 -43.53
CA ARG A 808 -26.20 -0.93 -43.77
C ARG A 808 -27.34 -1.22 -44.74
N HIS A 809 -27.04 -1.79 -45.91
CA HIS A 809 -28.06 -2.09 -46.92
C HIS A 809 -29.07 -3.13 -46.44
N ALA A 810 -28.62 -4.19 -45.76
CA ALA A 810 -29.50 -5.17 -45.13
C ALA A 810 -30.51 -4.50 -44.16
N LEU A 811 -30.01 -3.66 -43.24
CA LEU A 811 -30.87 -2.95 -42.29
C LEU A 811 -31.81 -1.94 -42.96
N ARG A 812 -31.38 -1.27 -44.03
CA ARG A 812 -32.23 -0.39 -44.83
C ARG A 812 -33.40 -1.15 -45.47
N GLY A 813 -33.14 -2.35 -45.99
CA GLY A 813 -34.19 -3.23 -46.52
C GLY A 813 -35.25 -3.58 -45.48
N VAL A 814 -34.81 -4.01 -44.29
CA VAL A 814 -35.73 -4.35 -43.17
C VAL A 814 -36.52 -3.12 -42.71
N TYR A 815 -35.87 -1.96 -42.58
CA TYR A 815 -36.52 -0.72 -42.17
C TYR A 815 -37.66 -0.31 -43.11
N LEU A 816 -37.47 -0.43 -44.42
CA LEU A 816 -38.53 -0.10 -45.40
C LEU A 816 -39.73 -1.03 -45.27
N ALA A 817 -39.49 -2.34 -45.18
CA ALA A 817 -40.55 -3.32 -44.95
C ALA A 817 -41.30 -3.04 -43.63
N GLN A 818 -40.57 -2.70 -42.57
CA GLN A 818 -41.16 -2.38 -41.26
C GLN A 818 -42.05 -1.15 -41.36
N ARG A 819 -41.54 -0.07 -41.98
CA ARG A 819 -42.27 1.18 -42.15
C ARG A 819 -43.55 0.97 -42.94
N ARG A 820 -43.48 0.23 -44.05
CA ARG A 820 -44.64 -0.09 -44.90
C ARG A 820 -45.69 -0.89 -44.14
N TYR A 821 -45.28 -1.93 -43.42
CA TYR A 821 -46.19 -2.74 -42.63
C TYR A 821 -46.85 -1.92 -41.51
N ASN A 822 -46.05 -1.19 -40.72
CA ASN A 822 -46.54 -0.40 -39.60
C ASN A 822 -47.42 0.78 -40.03
N ALA A 823 -47.26 1.30 -41.24
CA ALA A 823 -48.13 2.34 -41.78
C ALA A 823 -49.52 1.80 -42.17
N SER A 824 -49.62 0.52 -42.56
CA SER A 824 -50.83 -0.07 -43.15
C SER A 824 -51.62 -0.98 -42.21
N HIS A 825 -51.03 -1.43 -41.09
CA HIS A 825 -51.64 -2.39 -40.18
C HIS A 825 -51.88 -1.82 -38.79
N SER A 826 -52.95 -2.26 -38.11
CA SER A 826 -53.26 -1.87 -36.73
C SER A 826 -52.29 -2.53 -35.72
N LEU A 827 -52.06 -3.83 -35.86
CA LEU A 827 -51.01 -4.55 -35.11
C LEU A 827 -49.65 -4.10 -35.61
N LYS A 828 -48.82 -3.55 -34.71
CA LYS A 828 -47.48 -3.05 -35.08
C LYS A 828 -46.40 -4.12 -34.91
N VAL A 829 -45.31 -3.97 -35.65
CA VAL A 829 -44.11 -4.78 -35.54
C VAL A 829 -42.96 -3.94 -35.00
N LYS A 830 -42.37 -4.43 -33.90
CA LYS A 830 -41.11 -3.96 -33.32
C LYS A 830 -39.96 -4.81 -33.86
N VAL A 831 -39.02 -4.20 -34.59
CA VAL A 831 -37.86 -4.88 -35.16
C VAL A 831 -36.69 -4.80 -34.18
N LEU A 832 -36.13 -5.94 -33.79
CA LEU A 832 -34.95 -6.01 -32.92
C LEU A 832 -33.71 -6.32 -33.76
N LEU A 833 -32.57 -5.72 -33.43
CA LEU A 833 -31.27 -5.99 -34.04
C LEU A 833 -30.49 -6.94 -33.13
N ALA A 834 -30.20 -8.14 -33.62
CA ALA A 834 -29.56 -9.21 -32.86
C ALA A 834 -28.18 -9.54 -33.47
N ASN A 835 -27.12 -9.06 -32.82
CA ASN A 835 -25.74 -9.24 -33.29
C ASN A 835 -25.08 -10.47 -32.65
N GLU A 836 -24.79 -11.49 -33.46
CA GLU A 836 -24.10 -12.74 -33.03
C GLU A 836 -22.57 -12.62 -32.99
N GLY A 837 -22.04 -11.41 -33.24
CA GLY A 837 -20.63 -11.13 -33.42
C GLY A 837 -20.19 -11.30 -34.87
N SER A 838 -19.07 -10.69 -35.22
CA SER A 838 -18.54 -10.61 -36.59
C SER A 838 -18.19 -11.96 -37.20
N THR A 839 -18.01 -13.00 -36.38
CA THR A 839 -17.78 -14.41 -36.79
C THR A 839 -18.93 -15.35 -36.42
N GLN A 840 -20.03 -14.80 -35.89
CA GLN A 840 -21.18 -15.55 -35.36
C GLN A 840 -20.81 -16.53 -34.24
N ALA A 841 -19.61 -16.40 -33.65
CA ALA A 841 -19.15 -17.28 -32.58
C ALA A 841 -19.98 -17.13 -31.29
N HIS A 842 -20.66 -15.99 -31.13
CA HIS A 842 -21.45 -15.66 -29.95
C HIS A 842 -22.96 -15.79 -30.18
N TRP A 843 -23.37 -16.71 -31.06
CA TRP A 843 -24.78 -16.94 -31.36
C TRP A 843 -25.60 -17.38 -30.13
N ALA A 844 -25.03 -18.21 -29.25
CA ALA A 844 -25.74 -18.81 -28.11
C ALA A 844 -26.36 -17.76 -27.15
N PRO A 845 -25.61 -16.79 -26.59
CA PRO A 845 -26.20 -15.79 -25.69
C PRO A 845 -27.25 -14.90 -26.37
N VAL A 846 -27.17 -14.71 -27.69
CA VAL A 846 -28.15 -13.92 -28.46
C VAL A 846 -29.42 -14.73 -28.69
N VAL A 847 -29.29 -15.99 -29.12
CA VAL A 847 -30.43 -16.90 -29.29
C VAL A 847 -31.17 -17.12 -27.96
N ASP A 848 -30.46 -17.24 -26.84
CA ASP A 848 -31.07 -17.32 -25.52
C ASP A 848 -31.94 -16.09 -25.20
N GLN A 849 -31.49 -14.88 -25.56
CA GLN A 849 -32.30 -13.67 -25.41
C GLN A 849 -33.57 -13.74 -26.26
N LEU A 850 -33.44 -14.15 -27.53
CA LEU A 850 -34.55 -14.28 -28.46
C LEU A 850 -35.59 -15.33 -28.00
N VAL A 851 -35.15 -16.48 -27.49
CA VAL A 851 -36.02 -17.54 -26.96
C VAL A 851 -36.79 -17.08 -25.73
N ARG A 852 -36.19 -16.23 -24.87
CA ARG A 852 -36.94 -15.62 -23.76
C ARG A 852 -37.99 -14.64 -24.27
N MET A 853 -37.63 -13.79 -25.23
CA MET A 853 -38.54 -12.80 -25.81
C MET A 853 -39.74 -13.44 -26.52
N SER A 854 -39.62 -14.68 -27.00
CA SER A 854 -40.74 -15.42 -27.63
C SER A 854 -41.84 -15.84 -26.63
N ARG A 855 -41.59 -15.69 -25.32
CA ARG A 855 -42.52 -16.08 -24.24
C ARG A 855 -43.06 -14.87 -23.45
N GLU A 856 -42.68 -13.66 -23.85
CA GLU A 856 -43.14 -12.43 -23.23
C GLU A 856 -44.53 -12.02 -23.73
N GLU A 857 -45.18 -11.08 -23.04
CA GLU A 857 -46.52 -10.57 -23.37
C GLU A 857 -46.66 -10.06 -24.82
N HIS A 858 -45.60 -9.41 -25.33
CA HIS A 858 -45.48 -9.03 -26.74
C HIS A 858 -44.44 -9.92 -27.43
N PRO A 859 -44.80 -11.15 -27.85
CA PRO A 859 -43.82 -12.18 -28.15
C PRO A 859 -42.95 -11.84 -29.37
N LEU A 860 -41.71 -12.34 -29.35
CA LEU A 860 -40.91 -12.55 -30.55
C LEU A 860 -41.55 -13.67 -31.38
N VAL A 861 -42.06 -13.34 -32.56
CA VAL A 861 -42.84 -14.28 -33.39
C VAL A 861 -42.06 -14.82 -34.59
N ALA A 862 -40.99 -14.15 -35.01
CA ALA A 862 -40.14 -14.59 -36.11
C ALA A 862 -38.72 -14.01 -36.01
N VAL A 863 -37.77 -14.70 -36.63
CA VAL A 863 -36.40 -14.24 -36.84
C VAL A 863 -36.15 -14.09 -38.34
N VAL A 864 -35.51 -13.01 -38.76
CA VAL A 864 -35.15 -12.74 -40.16
C VAL A 864 -33.65 -12.43 -40.28
N GLY A 865 -33.10 -12.45 -41.49
CA GLY A 865 -31.68 -12.12 -41.74
C GLY A 865 -30.85 -13.36 -42.02
N LEU A 866 -30.37 -14.06 -40.98
CA LEU A 866 -29.49 -15.25 -41.04
C LEU A 866 -28.44 -15.15 -42.17
N GLY A 867 -27.36 -14.43 -41.89
CA GLY A 867 -26.50 -13.85 -42.91
C GLY A 867 -25.58 -14.80 -43.70
N ALA A 868 -25.01 -15.85 -43.10
CA ALA A 868 -24.09 -16.74 -43.80
C ALA A 868 -24.31 -18.20 -43.42
N SER A 869 -24.05 -19.14 -44.34
CA SER A 869 -24.13 -20.59 -44.09
C SER A 869 -22.87 -21.11 -43.38
N THR A 870 -22.65 -20.73 -42.12
CA THR A 870 -21.50 -21.22 -41.33
C THR A 870 -21.89 -22.36 -40.38
N ARG A 871 -20.90 -23.05 -39.81
CA ARG A 871 -21.14 -24.05 -38.75
C ARG A 871 -21.87 -23.46 -37.54
N ASN A 872 -21.58 -22.20 -37.19
CA ASN A 872 -22.24 -21.51 -36.08
C ASN A 872 -23.71 -21.20 -36.40
N SER A 873 -24.00 -20.80 -37.65
CA SER A 873 -25.35 -20.50 -38.13
C SER A 873 -26.22 -21.75 -38.17
N VAL A 874 -25.66 -22.93 -38.45
CA VAL A 874 -26.37 -24.21 -38.33
C VAL A 874 -26.80 -24.46 -36.88
N ALA A 875 -25.94 -24.15 -35.91
CA ALA A 875 -26.25 -24.34 -34.49
C ALA A 875 -27.31 -23.35 -33.99
N SER A 876 -27.22 -22.07 -34.37
CA SER A 876 -28.23 -21.07 -34.00
C SER A 876 -29.60 -21.40 -34.61
N THR A 877 -29.62 -21.79 -35.90
CA THR A 877 -30.85 -22.18 -36.60
C THR A 877 -31.49 -23.43 -35.97
N ARG A 878 -30.72 -24.47 -35.67
CA ARG A 878 -31.24 -25.68 -35.02
C ARG A 878 -31.83 -25.39 -33.63
N THR A 879 -31.21 -24.48 -32.89
CA THR A 879 -31.66 -24.09 -31.55
C THR A 879 -32.98 -23.31 -31.61
N LEU A 880 -33.09 -22.34 -32.51
CA LEU A 880 -34.32 -21.61 -32.76
C LEU A 880 -35.46 -22.53 -33.23
N ALA A 881 -35.15 -23.46 -34.14
CA ALA A 881 -36.09 -24.49 -34.61
C ALA A 881 -36.59 -25.39 -33.47
N ALA A 882 -35.69 -25.83 -32.57
CA ALA A 882 -36.05 -26.63 -31.40
C ALA A 882 -36.99 -25.89 -30.44
N HIS A 883 -36.98 -24.57 -30.45
CA HIS A 883 -37.90 -23.71 -29.70
C HIS A 883 -39.14 -23.27 -30.51
N GLY A 884 -39.32 -23.79 -31.73
CA GLY A 884 -40.48 -23.50 -32.56
C GLY A 884 -40.53 -22.07 -33.12
N ILE A 885 -39.40 -21.37 -33.15
CA ILE A 885 -39.33 -19.99 -33.66
C ILE A 885 -39.07 -20.06 -35.18
N PRO A 886 -39.99 -19.57 -36.03
CA PRO A 886 -39.78 -19.57 -37.46
C PRO A 886 -38.70 -18.58 -37.86
N MET A 887 -37.91 -18.95 -38.87
CA MET A 887 -36.80 -18.17 -39.36
C MET A 887 -36.93 -17.93 -40.85
N VAL A 888 -36.68 -16.70 -41.31
CA VAL A 888 -36.63 -16.36 -42.74
C VAL A 888 -35.21 -15.88 -43.08
N ALA A 889 -34.41 -16.75 -43.68
CA ALA A 889 -33.06 -16.42 -44.10
C ALA A 889 -33.06 -15.56 -45.37
N ALA A 890 -32.36 -14.44 -45.31
CA ALA A 890 -32.18 -13.53 -46.43
C ALA A 890 -31.11 -14.06 -47.39
N THR A 891 -29.92 -14.39 -46.88
CA THR A 891 -28.74 -14.72 -47.71
C THR A 891 -28.18 -16.13 -47.50
N ALA A 892 -28.47 -16.81 -46.40
CA ALA A 892 -28.00 -18.18 -46.17
C ALA A 892 -28.88 -19.22 -46.91
N SER A 893 -28.44 -19.66 -48.10
CA SER A 893 -29.17 -20.58 -49.00
C SER A 893 -29.04 -22.08 -48.66
N GLU A 894 -28.02 -22.46 -47.88
CA GLU A 894 -27.66 -23.87 -47.63
C GLU A 894 -28.06 -24.37 -46.23
N LEU A 895 -28.66 -23.52 -45.41
CA LEU A 895 -29.16 -23.93 -44.10
C LEU A 895 -30.40 -24.83 -44.24
N ARG A 896 -30.52 -25.81 -43.35
CA ARG A 896 -31.67 -26.73 -43.27
C ARG A 896 -32.05 -26.93 -41.81
N ALA A 897 -33.29 -26.62 -41.48
CA ALA A 897 -33.90 -26.85 -40.18
C ALA A 897 -35.43 -26.77 -40.31
N ASP A 898 -36.16 -27.39 -39.38
CA ASP A 898 -37.61 -27.23 -39.32
C ASP A 898 -37.98 -25.77 -38.97
N GLY A 899 -38.94 -25.21 -39.71
CA GLY A 899 -39.34 -23.81 -39.53
C GLY A 899 -38.37 -22.79 -40.13
N LEU A 900 -37.35 -23.22 -40.88
CA LEU A 900 -36.51 -22.34 -41.70
C LEU A 900 -37.11 -22.15 -43.10
N PHE A 901 -37.25 -20.89 -43.50
CA PHE A 901 -37.65 -20.45 -44.82
C PHE A 901 -36.52 -19.62 -45.43
N GLN A 902 -36.33 -19.67 -46.73
CA GLN A 902 -35.20 -19.05 -47.42
C GLN A 902 -35.70 -18.24 -48.60
N VAL A 903 -35.32 -16.96 -48.63
CA VAL A 903 -35.69 -16.07 -49.74
C VAL A 903 -34.70 -16.19 -50.89
N THR A 904 -33.45 -16.52 -50.60
CA THR A 904 -32.44 -16.82 -51.62
C THR A 904 -32.61 -18.25 -52.12
N PRO A 905 -32.66 -18.49 -53.45
CA PRO A 905 -32.67 -19.84 -54.01
C PRO A 905 -31.46 -20.68 -53.57
N PRO A 906 -31.61 -22.02 -53.46
CA PRO A 906 -30.49 -22.91 -53.13
C PRO A 906 -29.45 -22.97 -54.26
N SER A 907 -28.21 -23.37 -53.94
CA SER A 907 -27.12 -23.53 -54.92
C SER A 907 -27.47 -24.40 -56.13
N SER A 908 -28.35 -25.39 -55.96
CA SER A 908 -28.83 -26.25 -57.05
C SER A 908 -29.58 -25.47 -58.14
N GLU A 909 -30.36 -24.45 -57.76
CA GLU A 909 -31.10 -23.62 -58.71
C GLU A 909 -30.17 -22.65 -59.45
N PHE A 910 -29.14 -22.11 -58.78
CA PHE A 910 -28.11 -21.31 -59.44
C PHE A 910 -27.31 -22.12 -60.46
N ALA A 911 -26.93 -23.35 -60.12
CA ALA A 911 -26.26 -24.27 -61.04
C ALA A 911 -27.16 -24.62 -62.24
N ALA A 912 -28.44 -24.91 -62.01
CA ALA A 912 -29.40 -25.19 -63.07
C ALA A 912 -29.61 -23.99 -64.01
N ALA A 913 -29.73 -22.78 -63.46
CA ALA A 913 -29.86 -21.54 -64.23
C ALA A 913 -28.63 -21.33 -65.15
N LEU A 914 -27.43 -21.45 -64.59
CA LEU A 914 -26.19 -21.33 -65.36
C LEU A 914 -26.07 -22.41 -66.43
N ARG A 915 -26.39 -23.66 -66.10
CA ARG A 915 -26.30 -24.79 -67.04
C ARG A 915 -27.23 -24.62 -68.23
N ARG A 916 -28.43 -24.07 -67.99
CA ARG A 916 -29.45 -23.81 -69.03
C ARG A 916 -29.08 -22.64 -69.92
N SER A 917 -28.50 -21.58 -69.36
CA SER A 917 -28.11 -20.38 -70.12
C SER A 917 -26.75 -20.49 -70.80
N TRP A 918 -25.95 -21.52 -70.49
CA TRP A 918 -24.61 -21.70 -71.05
C TRP A 918 -24.62 -22.24 -72.50
N THR A 919 -24.03 -21.46 -73.41
CA THR A 919 -23.88 -21.79 -74.84
C THR A 919 -22.42 -21.84 -75.32
N GLY A 920 -21.45 -21.66 -74.40
CA GLY A 920 -20.02 -21.67 -74.69
C GLY A 920 -19.36 -23.05 -74.63
N PRO A 921 -18.01 -23.12 -74.70
CA PRO A 921 -17.27 -24.39 -74.59
C PRO A 921 -17.49 -25.09 -73.25
N ALA A 922 -17.28 -26.41 -73.17
CA ALA A 922 -17.42 -27.12 -71.90
C ALA A 922 -16.41 -26.60 -70.87
N PRO A 923 -16.82 -26.31 -69.62
CA PRO A 923 -15.87 -25.95 -68.56
C PRO A 923 -14.88 -27.09 -68.31
N GLU A 924 -13.62 -26.76 -68.02
CA GLU A 924 -12.57 -27.78 -67.85
C GLU A 924 -12.49 -28.32 -66.41
N TYR A 925 -12.81 -27.49 -65.40
CA TYR A 925 -12.77 -27.85 -63.98
C TYR A 925 -13.61 -26.90 -63.11
N VAL A 926 -13.89 -27.32 -61.86
CA VAL A 926 -14.42 -26.47 -60.79
C VAL A 926 -13.29 -26.02 -59.87
N LEU A 927 -13.14 -24.71 -59.69
CA LEU A 927 -12.22 -24.11 -58.74
C LEU A 927 -12.96 -23.71 -57.47
N THR A 928 -12.38 -24.02 -56.31
CA THR A 928 -12.98 -23.73 -54.99
C THR A 928 -12.04 -22.98 -54.05
N ASP A 929 -12.60 -22.09 -53.23
CA ASP A 929 -11.88 -21.36 -52.17
C ASP A 929 -11.60 -22.23 -50.93
N GLU A 930 -10.43 -22.02 -50.29
CA GLU A 930 -10.14 -22.51 -48.94
C GLU A 930 -10.02 -21.36 -47.92
N PRO A 931 -10.47 -21.56 -46.65
CA PRO A 931 -11.21 -22.72 -46.16
C PRO A 931 -12.65 -22.77 -46.71
N SER A 932 -13.10 -23.94 -47.14
CA SER A 932 -14.46 -24.13 -47.66
C SER A 932 -15.49 -24.01 -46.53
N ASP A 933 -16.53 -23.20 -46.74
CA ASP A 933 -17.73 -23.18 -45.89
C ASP A 933 -18.88 -23.99 -46.51
N GLY A 934 -20.02 -24.07 -45.83
CA GLY A 934 -21.17 -24.86 -46.30
C GLY A 934 -21.72 -24.39 -47.65
N TYR A 935 -21.59 -23.10 -47.99
CA TYR A 935 -22.02 -22.56 -49.28
C TYR A 935 -21.06 -22.96 -50.39
N VAL A 936 -19.75 -22.75 -50.19
CA VAL A 936 -18.71 -23.13 -51.15
C VAL A 936 -18.78 -24.63 -51.46
N GLU A 937 -18.95 -25.45 -50.43
CA GLU A 937 -19.03 -26.91 -50.55
C GLU A 937 -20.30 -27.36 -51.27
N SER A 938 -21.45 -26.72 -51.04
CA SER A 938 -22.70 -27.02 -51.74
C SER A 938 -22.60 -26.65 -53.21
N LEU A 939 -22.18 -25.42 -53.52
CA LEU A 939 -22.05 -24.93 -54.89
C LEU A 939 -21.05 -25.78 -55.69
N ARG A 940 -19.94 -26.19 -55.07
CA ARG A 940 -18.98 -27.13 -55.66
C ARG A 940 -19.65 -28.44 -56.08
N LYS A 941 -20.42 -29.07 -55.17
CA LYS A 941 -21.13 -30.33 -55.47
C LYS A 941 -22.10 -30.17 -56.63
N GLU A 942 -22.87 -29.08 -56.63
CA GLU A 942 -23.85 -28.80 -57.67
C GLU A 942 -23.20 -28.54 -59.03
N PHE A 943 -22.05 -27.85 -59.06
CA PHE A 943 -21.28 -27.64 -60.28
C PHE A 943 -20.64 -28.92 -60.83
N VAL A 944 -20.06 -29.75 -59.96
CA VAL A 944 -19.53 -31.07 -60.36
C VAL A 944 -20.67 -31.95 -60.89
N SER A 945 -21.84 -31.94 -60.24
CA SER A 945 -23.02 -32.69 -60.65
C SER A 945 -23.57 -32.23 -62.01
N ALA A 946 -23.67 -30.91 -62.24
CA ALA A 946 -24.29 -30.36 -63.44
C ALA A 946 -23.42 -30.40 -64.71
N TRP A 947 -22.08 -30.43 -64.58
CA TRP A 947 -21.14 -30.46 -65.72
C TRP A 947 -20.25 -31.70 -65.81
N GLY A 948 -20.08 -32.48 -64.75
CA GLY A 948 -19.27 -33.71 -64.77
C GLY A 948 -17.75 -33.48 -64.88
N VAL A 949 -17.26 -32.36 -64.37
CA VAL A 949 -15.86 -31.92 -64.51
C VAL A 949 -15.06 -32.13 -63.21
N PRO A 950 -13.72 -32.30 -63.28
CA PRO A 950 -12.88 -32.47 -62.09
C PRO A 950 -12.83 -31.21 -61.20
N GLU A 951 -12.56 -31.41 -59.91
CA GLU A 951 -12.39 -30.35 -58.92
C GLU A 951 -10.91 -30.00 -58.70
N ILE A 952 -10.63 -28.70 -58.54
CA ILE A 952 -9.36 -28.15 -58.06
C ILE A 952 -9.63 -27.32 -56.81
N ARG A 953 -8.99 -27.69 -55.70
CA ARG A 953 -9.03 -26.93 -54.44
C ARG A 953 -7.94 -25.89 -54.43
N ASN A 954 -8.32 -24.64 -54.22
CA ASN A 954 -7.38 -23.53 -54.18
C ASN A 954 -7.04 -23.15 -52.73
N GLY A 955 -6.12 -23.91 -52.13
CA GLY A 955 -5.45 -23.54 -50.89
C GLY A 955 -4.23 -22.69 -51.18
N GLU A 956 -4.37 -21.36 -51.22
CA GLU A 956 -3.30 -20.34 -51.44
C GLU A 956 -2.30 -20.62 -52.59
N ARG A 957 -2.51 -21.62 -53.46
CA ARG A 957 -1.57 -22.03 -54.50
C ARG A 957 -1.69 -21.12 -55.71
N ARG A 958 -0.53 -20.62 -56.17
CA ARG A 958 -0.38 -19.75 -57.35
C ARG A 958 -0.39 -20.50 -58.69
N ASP A 959 -0.48 -21.82 -58.70
CA ASP A 959 -0.28 -22.62 -59.90
C ASP A 959 -1.59 -23.23 -60.40
N LEU A 960 -2.40 -22.42 -61.07
CA LEU A 960 -3.50 -22.92 -61.89
C LEU A 960 -2.93 -23.66 -63.12
N PRO A 961 -3.53 -24.81 -63.52
CA PRO A 961 -2.96 -25.75 -64.51
C PRO A 961 -2.89 -25.22 -65.95
N GLY A 962 -3.37 -24.02 -66.23
CA GLY A 962 -3.35 -23.40 -67.55
C GLY A 962 -4.34 -22.25 -67.67
N CYS A 963 -4.64 -21.88 -68.90
CA CYS A 963 -5.61 -20.84 -69.25
C CYS A 963 -6.80 -21.48 -69.96
N PRO A 964 -7.78 -22.04 -69.23
CA PRO A 964 -8.89 -22.75 -69.84
C PRO A 964 -9.82 -21.81 -70.60
N ALA A 965 -10.51 -22.36 -71.60
CA ALA A 965 -11.52 -21.60 -72.36
C ALA A 965 -12.74 -21.25 -71.48
N ALA A 966 -13.12 -22.16 -70.58
CA ALA A 966 -14.14 -21.94 -69.55
C ALA A 966 -13.81 -22.68 -68.25
N MET A 967 -14.12 -22.09 -67.09
CA MET A 967 -14.03 -22.76 -65.80
C MET A 967 -15.21 -22.41 -64.89
N LEU A 968 -15.53 -23.30 -63.96
CA LEU A 968 -16.53 -23.05 -62.92
C LEU A 968 -15.83 -22.55 -61.65
N TYR A 969 -16.32 -21.47 -61.05
CA TYR A 969 -15.81 -20.92 -59.80
C TYR A 969 -16.85 -20.99 -58.70
N ALA A 970 -16.59 -21.81 -57.70
CA ALA A 970 -17.38 -21.94 -56.49
C ALA A 970 -16.61 -21.34 -55.30
N GLY A 971 -16.81 -20.05 -55.04
CA GLY A 971 -16.08 -19.32 -53.99
C GLY A 971 -16.75 -18.01 -53.62
N ARG A 972 -16.05 -17.18 -52.83
CA ARG A 972 -16.52 -15.87 -52.36
C ARG A 972 -15.83 -14.72 -53.09
N ARG A 973 -16.22 -13.49 -52.74
CA ARG A 973 -15.75 -12.24 -53.35
C ARG A 973 -14.23 -12.10 -53.34
N GLU A 974 -13.56 -12.28 -52.19
CA GLU A 974 -12.10 -12.06 -52.14
C GLU A 974 -11.34 -13.10 -52.98
N GLY A 975 -11.81 -14.35 -53.00
CA GLY A 975 -11.27 -15.38 -53.88
C GLY A 975 -11.46 -15.03 -55.36
N LEU A 976 -12.62 -14.47 -55.72
CA LEU A 976 -12.94 -14.07 -57.09
C LEU A 976 -12.08 -12.88 -57.56
N ILE A 977 -11.82 -11.91 -56.68
CA ILE A 977 -10.91 -10.78 -56.96
C ILE A 977 -9.50 -11.31 -57.23
N ARG A 978 -8.97 -12.16 -56.34
CA ARG A 978 -7.64 -12.76 -56.50
C ARG A 978 -7.54 -13.62 -57.76
N LEU A 979 -8.60 -14.37 -58.05
CA LEU A 979 -8.68 -15.18 -59.26
C LEU A 979 -8.60 -14.31 -60.50
N ASP A 980 -9.36 -13.21 -60.53
CA ASP A 980 -9.40 -12.31 -61.67
C ASP A 980 -8.06 -11.60 -61.89
N ASP A 981 -7.41 -11.12 -60.83
CA ASP A 981 -6.06 -10.54 -60.88
C ASP A 981 -5.05 -11.54 -61.45
N HIS A 982 -5.11 -12.80 -61.00
CA HIS A 982 -4.23 -13.86 -61.47
C HIS A 982 -4.46 -14.19 -62.96
N PHE A 983 -5.73 -14.32 -63.39
CA PHE A 983 -6.08 -14.60 -64.78
C PHE A 983 -5.72 -13.45 -65.72
N ALA A 984 -5.96 -12.20 -65.29
CA ALA A 984 -5.58 -11.01 -66.03
C ALA A 984 -4.06 -10.95 -66.27
N ALA A 985 -3.26 -11.40 -65.30
CA ALA A 985 -1.80 -11.45 -65.41
C ALA A 985 -1.28 -12.59 -66.30
N LYS A 986 -1.89 -13.77 -66.25
CA LYS A 986 -1.33 -15.00 -66.85
C LYS A 986 -1.92 -15.38 -68.22
N CYS A 987 -3.20 -15.09 -68.48
CA CYS A 987 -3.96 -15.74 -69.55
C CYS A 987 -4.46 -14.82 -70.68
N GLY A 988 -4.34 -13.50 -70.55
CA GLY A 988 -4.80 -12.56 -71.59
C GLY A 988 -6.32 -12.56 -71.81
N LEU A 989 -6.77 -11.91 -72.90
CA LEU A 989 -8.19 -11.80 -73.28
C LEU A 989 -8.68 -13.15 -73.85
N GLY A 990 -9.52 -13.88 -73.13
CA GLY A 990 -10.17 -15.08 -73.69
C GLY A 990 -10.84 -16.06 -72.72
N SER A 991 -10.45 -16.12 -71.45
CA SER A 991 -11.02 -17.08 -70.50
C SER A 991 -12.40 -16.66 -69.99
N VAL A 992 -13.35 -17.60 -69.95
CA VAL A 992 -14.67 -17.40 -69.36
C VAL A 992 -14.76 -18.03 -67.97
N THR A 993 -15.06 -17.24 -66.95
CA THR A 993 -15.33 -17.74 -65.60
C THR A 993 -16.84 -17.83 -65.43
N ILE A 994 -17.34 -18.98 -65.00
CA ILE A 994 -18.75 -19.23 -64.72
C ILE A 994 -18.90 -19.39 -63.21
N GLY A 995 -19.78 -18.64 -62.56
CA GLY A 995 -19.93 -18.74 -61.11
C GLY A 995 -21.31 -18.32 -60.60
N SER A 996 -21.53 -18.41 -59.30
CA SER A 996 -22.68 -17.78 -58.65
C SER A 996 -22.19 -16.68 -57.72
N VAL A 997 -22.83 -15.51 -57.75
CA VAL A 997 -22.39 -14.34 -57.00
C VAL A 997 -23.56 -13.73 -56.25
N VAL A 998 -23.40 -13.57 -54.93
CA VAL A 998 -24.33 -12.88 -54.02
C VAL A 998 -23.68 -11.59 -53.47
N THR A 999 -22.76 -10.98 -54.24
CA THR A 999 -21.91 -9.87 -53.78
C THR A 999 -21.85 -8.75 -54.80
N ASP A 1000 -21.37 -7.58 -54.37
CA ASP A 1000 -21.11 -6.45 -55.27
C ASP A 1000 -19.91 -6.75 -56.21
N LEU A 1001 -20.15 -6.58 -57.52
CA LEU A 1001 -19.16 -6.73 -58.60
C LEU A 1001 -18.73 -5.39 -59.20
N SER A 1002 -19.08 -4.26 -58.58
CA SER A 1002 -18.70 -2.90 -59.04
C SER A 1002 -17.19 -2.69 -59.26
N TRP A 1003 -16.35 -3.51 -58.64
CA TRP A 1003 -14.90 -3.51 -58.84
C TRP A 1003 -14.46 -4.05 -60.22
N ARG A 1004 -15.31 -4.83 -60.90
CA ARG A 1004 -15.07 -5.30 -62.27
C ARG A 1004 -15.51 -4.23 -63.26
N THR A 1005 -14.55 -3.49 -63.80
CA THR A 1005 -14.79 -2.53 -64.87
C THR A 1005 -14.16 -3.01 -66.18
N PRO A 1006 -14.64 -2.56 -67.36
CA PRO A 1006 -14.07 -2.96 -68.65
C PRO A 1006 -12.57 -2.65 -68.80
N ASP A 1007 -12.07 -1.62 -68.10
CA ASP A 1007 -10.67 -1.21 -68.05
C ASP A 1007 -9.81 -2.06 -67.10
N ARG A 1008 -10.40 -2.66 -66.06
CA ARG A 1008 -9.68 -3.47 -65.06
C ARG A 1008 -9.69 -4.97 -65.34
N THR A 1009 -10.68 -5.47 -66.07
CA THR A 1009 -10.91 -6.92 -66.17
C THR A 1009 -10.78 -7.42 -67.60
N ARG A 1010 -9.93 -8.44 -67.79
CA ARG A 1010 -9.62 -9.04 -69.12
C ARG A 1010 -10.32 -10.38 -69.37
N SER A 1011 -10.98 -10.96 -68.36
CA SER A 1011 -11.77 -12.19 -68.44
C SER A 1011 -13.27 -11.87 -68.54
N ARG A 1012 -14.07 -12.82 -69.05
CA ARG A 1012 -15.55 -12.70 -69.04
C ARG A 1012 -16.13 -13.51 -67.89
N LEU A 1013 -16.87 -12.89 -66.99
CA LEU A 1013 -17.57 -13.56 -65.89
C LEU A 1013 -19.06 -13.73 -66.25
N ILE A 1014 -19.53 -14.96 -66.34
CA ILE A 1014 -20.96 -15.29 -66.43
C ILE A 1014 -21.41 -15.78 -65.07
N TYR A 1015 -22.45 -15.17 -64.49
CA TYR A 1015 -22.88 -15.55 -63.15
C TYR A 1015 -24.37 -15.48 -62.93
N ALA A 1016 -24.87 -16.38 -62.08
CA ALA A 1016 -26.23 -16.34 -61.57
C ALA A 1016 -26.28 -15.62 -60.23
N THR A 1017 -27.22 -14.69 -60.11
CA THR A 1017 -27.44 -13.85 -58.92
C THR A 1017 -28.90 -13.98 -58.45
N PRO A 1018 -29.20 -13.82 -57.16
CA PRO A 1018 -30.59 -13.83 -56.68
C PRO A 1018 -31.40 -12.58 -57.07
N ALA A 1019 -30.73 -11.49 -57.50
CA ALA A 1019 -31.38 -10.26 -57.95
C ALA A 1019 -30.39 -9.40 -58.78
N ASP A 1020 -30.93 -8.51 -59.62
CA ASP A 1020 -30.15 -7.55 -60.40
C ASP A 1020 -30.66 -6.10 -60.23
N PRO A 1021 -30.47 -5.47 -59.06
CA PRO A 1021 -31.05 -4.15 -58.80
C PRO A 1021 -30.55 -3.08 -59.78
N SER A 1022 -29.26 -3.10 -60.13
CA SER A 1022 -28.70 -2.09 -61.03
C SER A 1022 -29.01 -2.33 -62.51
N GLY A 1023 -29.23 -3.57 -62.94
CA GLY A 1023 -29.79 -3.85 -64.27
C GLY A 1023 -31.26 -3.45 -64.34
N TRP A 1024 -32.06 -3.83 -63.35
CA TRP A 1024 -33.48 -3.49 -63.26
C TRP A 1024 -33.75 -1.99 -63.17
N SER A 1025 -32.88 -1.21 -62.52
CA SER A 1025 -32.98 0.26 -62.53
C SER A 1025 -32.70 0.88 -63.91
N LYS A 1026 -31.88 0.24 -64.74
CA LYS A 1026 -31.55 0.72 -66.10
C LYS A 1026 -32.56 0.27 -67.15
N ALA A 1027 -33.17 -0.90 -66.95
CA ALA A 1027 -34.16 -1.50 -67.83
C ALA A 1027 -35.40 -1.94 -67.01
N PRO A 1028 -36.27 -1.01 -66.57
CA PRO A 1028 -37.40 -1.31 -65.69
C PRO A 1028 -38.36 -2.37 -66.23
N GLU A 1029 -38.45 -2.52 -67.55
CA GLU A 1029 -39.25 -3.55 -68.22
C GLU A 1029 -38.76 -4.99 -67.95
N SER A 1030 -37.49 -5.16 -67.56
CA SER A 1030 -36.90 -6.44 -67.17
C SER A 1030 -37.00 -6.71 -65.66
N ALA A 1031 -37.49 -5.74 -64.89
CA ALA A 1031 -37.59 -5.84 -63.45
C ALA A 1031 -38.78 -6.71 -63.02
N PRO A 1032 -38.64 -7.54 -61.96
CA PRO A 1032 -39.75 -8.29 -61.43
C PRO A 1032 -40.80 -7.35 -60.79
N PRO A 1033 -42.08 -7.79 -60.72
CA PRO A 1033 -43.11 -7.06 -60.00
C PRO A 1033 -42.68 -6.76 -58.56
N GLY A 1034 -42.84 -5.51 -58.11
CA GLY A 1034 -42.45 -5.06 -56.76
C GLY A 1034 -41.10 -4.33 -56.70
N PHE A 1035 -40.17 -4.57 -57.63
CA PHE A 1035 -38.88 -3.86 -57.63
C PHE A 1035 -39.03 -2.35 -57.82
N GLY A 1036 -39.91 -1.92 -58.73
CA GLY A 1036 -40.10 -0.50 -59.05
C GLY A 1036 -40.55 0.32 -57.83
N ASP A 1037 -41.52 -0.20 -57.08
CA ASP A 1037 -42.03 0.43 -55.86
C ASP A 1037 -40.95 0.49 -54.78
N PHE A 1038 -40.26 -0.64 -54.54
CA PHE A 1038 -39.14 -0.71 -53.60
C PHE A 1038 -38.02 0.27 -53.97
N SER A 1039 -37.60 0.30 -55.24
CA SER A 1039 -36.51 1.15 -55.71
C SER A 1039 -36.85 2.64 -55.55
N LYS A 1040 -38.11 3.01 -55.81
CA LYS A 1040 -38.60 4.37 -55.62
C LYS A 1040 -38.58 4.76 -54.14
N GLU A 1041 -39.08 3.87 -53.27
CA GLU A 1041 -39.11 4.10 -51.83
C GLU A 1041 -37.70 4.18 -51.22
N TYR A 1042 -36.81 3.27 -51.62
CA TYR A 1042 -35.41 3.24 -51.19
C TYR A 1042 -34.66 4.50 -51.61
N SER A 1043 -34.78 4.90 -52.88
CA SER A 1043 -34.13 6.10 -53.40
C SER A 1043 -34.66 7.37 -52.74
N GLY A 1044 -35.98 7.45 -52.52
CA GLY A 1044 -36.61 8.59 -51.84
C GLY A 1044 -36.17 8.72 -50.38
N GLN A 1045 -35.96 7.60 -49.69
CA GLN A 1045 -35.55 7.60 -48.28
C GLN A 1045 -34.05 7.84 -48.08
N PHE A 1046 -33.19 7.30 -48.95
CA PHE A 1046 -31.74 7.28 -48.74
C PHE A 1046 -30.94 8.12 -49.72
N GLY A 1047 -31.59 8.74 -50.72
CA GLY A 1047 -30.94 9.61 -51.71
C GLY A 1047 -30.10 8.86 -52.75
N GLU A 1048 -30.14 7.53 -52.78
CA GLU A 1048 -29.39 6.69 -53.72
C GLU A 1048 -30.20 5.46 -54.11
N PRO A 1049 -30.06 4.94 -55.35
CA PRO A 1049 -30.71 3.71 -55.76
C PRO A 1049 -30.12 2.49 -55.02
N PRO A 1050 -30.86 1.37 -54.91
CA PRO A 1050 -30.34 0.15 -54.32
C PRO A 1050 -29.15 -0.37 -55.13
N GLY A 1051 -27.95 -0.34 -54.52
CA GLY A 1051 -26.69 -0.68 -55.20
C GLY A 1051 -26.33 -2.16 -55.21
N ASP A 1052 -26.92 -2.97 -54.32
CA ASP A 1052 -26.64 -4.41 -54.20
C ASP A 1052 -27.87 -5.22 -53.80
N VAL A 1053 -27.71 -6.55 -53.77
CA VAL A 1053 -28.78 -7.50 -53.46
C VAL A 1053 -29.16 -7.54 -51.97
N PHE A 1054 -28.32 -7.02 -51.06
CA PHE A 1054 -28.53 -7.19 -49.62
C PHE A 1054 -29.76 -6.44 -49.12
N ALA A 1055 -30.00 -5.23 -49.64
CA ALA A 1055 -31.20 -4.46 -49.31
C ALA A 1055 -32.48 -5.19 -49.75
N LEU A 1056 -32.50 -5.75 -50.96
CA LEU A 1056 -33.67 -6.44 -51.50
C LEU A 1056 -33.93 -7.75 -50.76
N LEU A 1057 -32.90 -8.56 -50.49
CA LEU A 1057 -33.08 -9.86 -49.86
C LEU A 1057 -33.51 -9.75 -48.39
N HIS A 1058 -32.97 -8.79 -47.65
CA HIS A 1058 -33.38 -8.55 -46.26
C HIS A 1058 -34.75 -7.88 -46.18
N HIS A 1059 -35.10 -7.03 -47.15
CA HIS A 1059 -36.46 -6.53 -47.33
C HIS A 1059 -37.44 -7.70 -47.54
N ASP A 1060 -37.14 -8.60 -48.48
CA ASP A 1060 -38.05 -9.70 -48.81
C ASP A 1060 -38.18 -10.73 -47.67
N ALA A 1061 -37.12 -10.94 -46.90
CA ALA A 1061 -37.17 -11.77 -45.70
C ALA A 1061 -38.05 -11.14 -44.61
N ALA A 1062 -37.94 -9.82 -44.42
CA ALA A 1062 -38.80 -9.08 -43.50
C ALA A 1062 -40.26 -9.09 -43.99
N GLU A 1063 -40.52 -8.80 -45.27
CA GLU A 1063 -41.85 -8.84 -45.88
C GLU A 1063 -42.49 -10.22 -45.78
N ALA A 1064 -41.74 -11.31 -45.96
CA ALA A 1064 -42.28 -12.65 -45.79
C ALA A 1064 -42.79 -12.89 -44.35
N ALA A 1065 -42.00 -12.50 -43.35
CA ALA A 1065 -42.41 -12.58 -41.95
C ALA A 1065 -43.61 -11.66 -41.66
N PHE A 1066 -43.60 -10.43 -42.16
CA PHE A 1066 -44.66 -9.45 -41.93
C PHE A 1066 -45.97 -9.83 -42.63
N ALA A 1067 -45.91 -10.36 -43.85
CA ALA A 1067 -47.07 -10.90 -44.55
C ALA A 1067 -47.72 -12.07 -43.77
N ALA A 1068 -46.90 -12.96 -43.20
CA ALA A 1068 -47.40 -14.04 -42.34
C ALA A 1068 -48.04 -13.51 -41.05
N ILE A 1069 -47.45 -12.48 -40.43
CA ILE A 1069 -48.02 -11.83 -39.24
C ILE A 1069 -49.36 -11.17 -39.56
N GLY A 1070 -49.47 -10.47 -40.70
CA GLY A 1070 -50.71 -9.85 -41.17
C GLY A 1070 -51.80 -10.87 -41.48
N ALA A 1071 -51.44 -12.00 -42.09
CA ALA A 1071 -52.39 -13.04 -42.52
C ALA A 1071 -52.82 -14.02 -41.40
N ALA A 1072 -52.04 -14.16 -40.32
CA ALA A 1072 -52.39 -15.06 -39.23
C ALA A 1072 -53.72 -14.69 -38.56
N LEU A 1073 -54.58 -15.66 -38.27
CA LEU A 1073 -55.82 -15.44 -37.52
C LEU A 1073 -55.62 -15.78 -36.04
N GLY A 1074 -56.21 -15.00 -35.13
CA GLY A 1074 -56.11 -15.22 -33.68
C GLY A 1074 -54.77 -14.81 -33.06
N GLU A 1075 -54.32 -15.56 -32.05
CA GLU A 1075 -53.11 -15.25 -31.29
C GLU A 1075 -51.84 -15.39 -32.14
N LYS A 1076 -51.02 -14.35 -32.11
CA LYS A 1076 -49.79 -14.23 -32.90
C LYS A 1076 -48.65 -14.93 -32.16
N THR A 1077 -48.62 -16.26 -32.24
CA THR A 1077 -47.54 -17.07 -31.67
C THR A 1077 -46.52 -17.47 -32.73
N PRO A 1078 -45.26 -17.79 -32.35
CA PRO A 1078 -44.26 -18.31 -33.29
C PRO A 1078 -44.78 -19.49 -34.12
N LYS A 1079 -45.52 -20.40 -33.48
CA LYS A 1079 -46.11 -21.58 -34.14
C LYS A 1079 -47.13 -21.18 -35.22
N THR A 1080 -48.05 -20.27 -34.91
CA THR A 1080 -49.06 -19.78 -35.86
C THR A 1080 -48.37 -19.12 -37.07
N ILE A 1081 -47.34 -18.31 -36.83
CA ILE A 1081 -46.59 -17.65 -37.91
C ILE A 1081 -45.85 -18.67 -38.79
N ALA A 1082 -45.26 -19.70 -38.17
CA ALA A 1082 -44.59 -20.77 -38.91
C ALA A 1082 -45.53 -21.56 -39.84
N GLU A 1083 -46.78 -21.78 -39.41
CA GLU A 1083 -47.81 -22.45 -40.22
C GLU A 1083 -48.24 -21.58 -41.40
N VAL A 1084 -48.48 -20.28 -41.17
CA VAL A 1084 -48.90 -19.32 -42.22
C VAL A 1084 -47.79 -19.08 -43.24
N LEU A 1085 -46.52 -19.06 -42.81
CA LEU A 1085 -45.38 -18.91 -43.72
C LEU A 1085 -45.34 -19.99 -44.82
N ARG A 1086 -45.91 -21.19 -44.58
CA ARG A 1086 -45.96 -22.27 -45.58
C ARG A 1086 -46.96 -22.00 -46.72
N THR A 1087 -47.90 -21.08 -46.53
CA THR A 1087 -49.00 -20.84 -47.47
C THR A 1087 -49.06 -19.40 -47.97
N VAL A 1088 -48.41 -18.46 -47.27
CA VAL A 1088 -48.47 -17.04 -47.62
C VAL A 1088 -47.72 -16.74 -48.92
N GLY A 1089 -48.33 -15.94 -49.78
CA GLY A 1089 -47.65 -15.32 -50.92
C GLY A 1089 -46.87 -14.09 -50.47
N VAL A 1090 -45.62 -13.96 -50.90
CA VAL A 1090 -44.74 -12.84 -50.56
C VAL A 1090 -44.61 -11.94 -51.78
N ASN A 1091 -44.96 -10.66 -51.63
CA ASN A 1091 -44.74 -9.63 -52.65
C ASN A 1091 -43.46 -8.86 -52.33
N GLY A 1092 -42.32 -9.45 -52.68
CA GLY A 1092 -41.00 -8.88 -52.43
C GLY A 1092 -40.52 -7.92 -53.52
N ALA A 1093 -39.43 -7.22 -53.21
CA ALA A 1093 -38.63 -6.43 -54.14
C ALA A 1093 -37.95 -7.29 -55.22
N THR A 1094 -37.72 -8.59 -54.96
CA THR A 1094 -37.17 -9.53 -55.96
C THR A 1094 -38.24 -10.26 -56.77
N GLY A 1095 -39.52 -9.93 -56.59
CA GLY A 1095 -40.66 -10.56 -57.25
C GLY A 1095 -41.67 -11.17 -56.28
N THR A 1096 -42.76 -11.68 -56.85
CA THR A 1096 -43.77 -12.44 -56.10
C THR A 1096 -43.37 -13.91 -56.02
N PHE A 1097 -43.26 -14.46 -54.81
CA PHE A 1097 -42.90 -15.86 -54.59
C PHE A 1097 -43.66 -16.46 -53.41
N SER A 1098 -43.59 -17.78 -53.29
CA SER A 1098 -44.11 -18.54 -52.13
C SER A 1098 -43.09 -19.59 -51.74
N PHE A 1099 -43.15 -20.08 -50.51
CA PHE A 1099 -42.28 -21.16 -50.06
C PHE A 1099 -42.88 -22.53 -50.41
N ASN A 1100 -42.03 -23.45 -50.88
CA ASN A 1100 -42.42 -24.85 -51.04
C ASN A 1100 -42.36 -25.60 -49.69
N ARG A 1101 -42.63 -26.91 -49.70
CA ARG A 1101 -42.60 -27.75 -48.49
C ARG A 1101 -41.27 -27.75 -47.75
N ASN A 1102 -40.16 -27.49 -48.45
CA ASN A 1102 -38.81 -27.47 -47.92
C ASN A 1102 -38.38 -26.06 -47.47
N GLY A 1103 -39.29 -25.07 -47.51
CA GLY A 1103 -38.99 -23.69 -47.13
C GLY A 1103 -38.18 -22.92 -48.16
N THR A 1104 -37.97 -23.44 -49.38
CA THR A 1104 -37.25 -22.73 -50.45
C THR A 1104 -38.23 -21.96 -51.34
N PRO A 1105 -37.79 -20.89 -52.02
CA PRO A 1105 -38.68 -20.05 -52.81
C PRO A 1105 -39.00 -20.74 -54.13
N ALA A 1106 -40.27 -20.70 -54.54
CA ALA A 1106 -40.75 -21.18 -55.84
C ALA A 1106 -41.19 -20.01 -56.72
N ARG A 1107 -41.02 -20.13 -58.05
CA ARG A 1107 -41.30 -19.10 -59.07
C ARG A 1107 -40.54 -17.78 -58.92
N LYS A 1108 -39.47 -17.78 -58.13
CA LYS A 1108 -38.55 -16.65 -57.99
C LYS A 1108 -37.59 -16.59 -59.20
N PRO A 1109 -37.37 -15.42 -59.82
CA PRO A 1109 -36.43 -15.26 -60.92
C PRO A 1109 -34.96 -15.30 -60.46
N ILE A 1110 -34.12 -15.93 -61.27
CA ILE A 1110 -32.65 -15.96 -61.14
C ILE A 1110 -32.06 -15.34 -62.41
N PRO A 1111 -31.63 -14.08 -62.38
CA PRO A 1111 -30.90 -13.46 -63.48
C PRO A 1111 -29.54 -14.14 -63.72
N VAL A 1112 -29.23 -14.42 -64.98
CA VAL A 1112 -27.88 -14.83 -65.43
C VAL A 1112 -27.24 -13.66 -66.17
N LEU A 1113 -26.16 -13.12 -65.62
CA LEU A 1113 -25.51 -11.89 -66.06
C LEU A 1113 -24.11 -12.17 -66.61
N THR A 1114 -23.61 -11.26 -67.45
CA THR A 1114 -22.27 -11.32 -68.05
C THR A 1114 -21.51 -10.02 -67.82
N GLU A 1115 -20.24 -10.10 -67.38
CA GLU A 1115 -19.33 -8.95 -67.21
C GLU A 1115 -17.98 -9.17 -67.91
N PRO A 1116 -17.37 -8.14 -68.55
CA PRO A 1116 -17.92 -6.80 -68.77
C PRO A 1116 -19.00 -6.80 -69.87
N GLY A 1117 -20.01 -5.93 -69.73
CA GLY A 1117 -21.01 -5.72 -70.79
C GLY A 1117 -22.41 -6.23 -70.49
N ARG A 1118 -22.83 -6.09 -69.23
CA ARG A 1118 -24.15 -6.37 -68.64
C ARG A 1118 -25.33 -6.33 -69.61
N ALA A 1119 -25.58 -7.43 -70.33
CA ALA A 1119 -26.77 -7.60 -71.13
C ALA A 1119 -27.93 -8.02 -70.20
N PRO A 1120 -29.06 -7.30 -70.18
CA PRO A 1120 -30.21 -7.69 -69.36
C PRO A 1120 -30.76 -9.03 -69.85
N ASP A 1121 -30.90 -9.99 -68.93
CA ASP A 1121 -31.57 -11.26 -69.19
C ASP A 1121 -33.08 -11.00 -69.32
N ARG A 1122 -33.60 -11.02 -70.55
CA ARG A 1122 -35.03 -10.78 -70.82
C ARG A 1122 -35.92 -11.94 -70.35
N HIS A 1123 -35.35 -13.12 -70.10
CA HIS A 1123 -36.08 -14.32 -69.70
C HIS A 1123 -35.36 -15.05 -68.57
N PRO A 1124 -35.39 -14.48 -67.33
CA PRO A 1124 -34.69 -15.07 -66.20
C PRO A 1124 -35.21 -16.48 -65.90
N TYR A 1125 -34.31 -17.35 -65.48
CA TYR A 1125 -34.68 -18.69 -65.01
C TYR A 1125 -35.60 -18.58 -63.79
N LEU A 1126 -36.73 -19.28 -63.80
CA LEU A 1126 -37.63 -19.34 -62.65
C LEU A 1126 -37.37 -20.61 -61.83
N THR A 1127 -37.19 -20.44 -60.52
CA THR A 1127 -37.09 -21.54 -59.55
C THR A 1127 -38.33 -22.44 -59.57
N ARG A 1128 -38.11 -23.74 -59.33
CA ARG A 1128 -39.15 -24.77 -59.43
C ARG A 1128 -40.06 -24.87 -58.22
#